data_AF-A0A0Q8QPJ8-F1
#
_entry.id   AF-A0A0Q8QPJ8-F1
#
_cell.length_a   1.000
_cell.length_b   1.000
_cell.length_c   1.000
_cell.angle_alpha   90.00
_cell.angle_beta   90.00
_cell.angle_gamma   90.00
#
_symmetry.space_group_name_H-M   'P 1'
#
loop_
_entity.id
_entity.type
_entity.pdbx_description
1 polymer ?
#
loop_
_entity_poly.entity_id
_entity_poly.type
_entity_poly.pdbx_seq_one_letter_code
_entity_poly.pdbx_strand_id
1 'polypeptide(L)'
;MTPAKNLWHCFGCQIGGGPIDWVMKWKGVSFRHAVELLKADPQLASNRLAAGVQDAPIKRATVRSLPAPVAFDADDQTLLNQAVGYYHETLMQSPEALAYLRARGLDHPELIARFKLGYANRTLGLRLPEKDRVAGAGIRTRLQKVGIYRESGHEHFNGSIVVPIMDEAGNVTEIYGRKIRDDLRKGTPAHLYLPGAHRGVWNAQALAEPKEIILCEALIDAMTFWCAGYTNVTAAYGVEGFTDDHLAALLRNGTERVLIAYDRDDAGERAAAKLAAQLMERGIECYRIVFARDMDANATALHGPQPAAVTLGAAIRKAQWLGKGEAPHGPLLTLAARVPDATPLAPSTPAVRPDAAAAVAEASASPLPPLLPLPPSPSLPPLPASPMPPAPAVEAPPEEVDNALRMVFGERHYRVRGLEKNTSSELLKVNLLAACGEHFHVDTFDLYAARARASFAAQAASELRIGEDVIRADLGRVMLKLEALQDERLRKALAPAAVEAVQIGEEDKRAALALLADPDLMGRIVADMDAAGITGEVTNKLVGYLAATSRKLANPLAIVIRSSSAAGKTSLMDAVLAMMPAEEKIKYSAMTGQSLFYMGQANLKHKILALAEEEGASRASYALKLLQSEGELTIASTGKDAATGNLITQEYRVEGPVMLFTTTTALDIDPELLNRCLVLSVDEGRQQTQAIHRLQRQRRTLQGLLARQEKEYIVALHQNAQRLLRPLAVMNPYAERLTFPDNATRTRRDHEKYLTLIDTIALLHQYQRPVKSTQHRERSIDYIEVTQADIECANALAHEVLGRSLDELPPQTRSLLRALCQMVDALAGEQAVARSDVRFTRRQAREALEIGDTQLRLHLERLVEFEYVIGRRNGPGGKLVYELAYDAGGEGGRPHLPGLIDVGQLAGKSVADGATTDNSRGQIDEVAGHLRADSGPVSGGSRGAESPVVPGVAGHTRRAATKTHVPAENGAVLSYPHPPLTALV
;
A
#
# COMPACT_ATOMS: atom_id res chain seq x y z
N MET A 1 -13.22 7.86 38.61
CA MET A 1 -13.28 8.04 37.15
C MET A 1 -13.05 9.51 36.84
N THR A 2 -12.39 9.82 35.73
CA THR A 2 -12.07 11.19 35.29
C THR A 2 -12.77 11.46 33.96
N PRO A 3 -14.02 11.96 33.96
CA PRO A 3 -14.85 12.08 32.76
C PRO A 3 -14.18 12.87 31.63
N ALA A 4 -13.52 13.99 31.97
CA ALA A 4 -12.83 14.84 31.00
C ALA A 4 -11.69 14.15 30.23
N LYS A 5 -11.13 13.07 30.79
CA LYS A 5 -10.05 12.28 30.16
C LYS A 5 -10.53 10.94 29.62
N ASN A 6 -11.79 10.59 29.85
CA ASN A 6 -12.35 9.27 29.56
C ASN A 6 -11.53 8.10 30.18
N LEU A 7 -10.98 8.31 31.38
CA LEU A 7 -10.15 7.33 32.08
C LEU A 7 -10.74 6.96 33.44
N TRP A 8 -10.52 5.72 33.87
CA TRP A 8 -10.80 5.25 35.23
C TRP A 8 -9.50 4.86 35.93
N HIS A 9 -9.51 4.96 37.26
CA HIS A 9 -8.41 4.56 38.12
C HIS A 9 -8.98 4.08 39.44
N CYS A 10 -8.55 2.92 39.90
CA CYS A 10 -8.90 2.36 41.20
C CYS A 10 -7.85 2.78 42.23
N PHE A 11 -8.25 3.57 43.23
CA PHE A 11 -7.36 4.01 44.30
C PHE A 11 -6.93 2.90 45.28
N GLY A 12 -7.63 1.77 45.28
CA GLY A 12 -7.26 0.61 46.10
C GLY A 12 -6.15 -0.23 45.45
N CYS A 13 -6.38 -0.73 44.23
CA CYS A 13 -5.44 -1.62 43.55
C CYS A 13 -4.53 -0.95 42.53
N GLN A 14 -4.62 0.38 42.37
CA GLN A 14 -3.81 1.18 41.44
C GLN A 14 -3.95 0.80 39.95
N ILE A 15 -4.98 0.03 39.59
CA ILE A 15 -5.29 -0.33 38.20
C ILE A 15 -6.12 0.81 37.59
N GLY A 16 -5.83 1.19 36.36
CA GLY A 16 -6.61 2.17 35.59
C GLY A 16 -6.54 1.92 34.10
N GLY A 17 -7.29 2.69 33.33
CA GLY A 17 -7.33 2.59 31.87
C GLY A 17 -8.51 3.34 31.25
N GLY A 18 -8.78 3.09 29.99
CA GLY A 18 -9.95 3.62 29.28
C GLY A 18 -11.22 2.80 29.51
N PRO A 19 -12.34 3.15 28.84
CA PRO A 19 -13.61 2.45 28.99
C PRO A 19 -13.52 0.97 28.55
N ILE A 20 -12.69 0.68 27.54
CA ILE A 20 -12.45 -0.70 27.09
C ILE A 20 -11.70 -1.49 28.17
N ASP A 21 -10.65 -0.90 28.77
CA ASP A 21 -9.91 -1.54 29.87
C ASP A 21 -10.80 -1.79 31.10
N TRP A 22 -11.74 -0.88 31.36
CA TRP A 22 -12.74 -1.06 32.41
C TRP A 22 -13.59 -2.30 32.15
N VAL A 23 -14.13 -2.44 30.93
CA VAL A 23 -14.94 -3.61 30.54
C VAL A 23 -14.09 -4.89 30.54
N MET A 24 -12.85 -4.85 30.07
CA MET A 24 -11.92 -5.99 30.14
C MET A 24 -11.72 -6.47 31.58
N LYS A 25 -11.45 -5.56 32.51
CA LYS A 25 -11.22 -5.90 33.93
C LYS A 25 -12.51 -6.31 34.63
N TRP A 26 -13.61 -5.61 34.36
CA TRP A 26 -14.90 -5.88 34.98
C TRP A 26 -15.52 -7.19 34.52
N LYS A 27 -15.48 -7.50 33.21
CA LYS A 27 -16.03 -8.75 32.66
C LYS A 27 -15.00 -9.87 32.58
N GLY A 28 -13.71 -9.58 32.83
CA GLY A 28 -12.63 -10.55 32.74
C GLY A 28 -12.37 -11.03 31.31
N VAL A 29 -12.58 -10.18 30.32
CA VAL A 29 -12.55 -10.52 28.89
C VAL A 29 -11.35 -9.90 28.16
N SER A 30 -10.97 -10.48 27.02
CA SER A 30 -9.93 -9.91 26.16
C SER A 30 -10.35 -8.57 25.55
N PHE A 31 -9.38 -7.75 25.14
CA PHE A 31 -9.62 -6.45 24.49
C PHE A 31 -10.67 -6.54 23.38
N ARG A 32 -10.51 -7.50 22.47
CA ARG A 32 -11.42 -7.68 21.34
C ARG A 32 -12.84 -8.02 21.76
N HIS A 33 -13.01 -8.83 22.81
CA HIS A 33 -14.33 -9.15 23.35
C HIS A 33 -14.94 -7.93 24.07
N ALA A 34 -14.13 -7.14 24.78
CA ALA A 34 -14.58 -5.88 25.39
C ALA A 34 -15.07 -4.87 24.34
N VAL A 35 -14.40 -4.78 23.19
CA VAL A 35 -14.86 -3.97 22.05
C VAL A 35 -16.21 -4.45 21.51
N GLU A 36 -16.38 -5.75 21.29
CA GLU A 36 -17.66 -6.31 20.83
C GLU A 36 -18.80 -6.06 21.83
N LEU A 37 -18.52 -6.15 23.14
CA LEU A 37 -19.50 -5.84 24.18
C LEU A 37 -19.92 -4.37 24.18
N LEU A 38 -18.96 -3.45 24.00
CA LEU A 38 -19.22 -2.01 23.92
C LEU A 38 -19.93 -1.62 22.62
N LYS A 39 -19.72 -2.34 21.52
CA LYS A 39 -20.48 -2.14 20.28
C LYS A 39 -21.95 -2.54 20.45
N ALA A 40 -22.21 -3.67 21.11
CA ALA A 40 -23.56 -4.18 21.34
C ALA A 40 -24.33 -3.33 22.36
N ASP A 41 -23.65 -2.87 23.42
CA ASP A 41 -24.21 -1.97 24.42
C ASP A 41 -23.21 -0.85 24.73
N PRO A 42 -23.33 0.32 24.08
CA PRO A 42 -22.48 1.47 24.36
C PRO A 42 -22.62 2.01 25.79
N GLN A 43 -23.72 1.69 26.47
CA GLN A 43 -24.01 2.10 27.85
C GLN A 43 -23.49 1.10 28.89
N LEU A 44 -22.91 -0.03 28.45
CA LEU A 44 -22.40 -1.10 29.33
C LEU A 44 -21.34 -0.60 30.32
N ALA A 45 -20.54 0.40 29.94
CA ALA A 45 -19.57 1.06 30.82
C ALA A 45 -20.24 1.98 31.87
N SER A 46 -21.43 2.50 31.56
CA SER A 46 -22.18 3.49 32.36
C SER A 46 -23.21 2.85 33.31
N ASN A 47 -23.78 1.70 32.95
CA ASN A 47 -24.93 1.08 33.64
C ASN A 47 -24.68 0.64 35.09
N ARG A 48 -23.41 0.53 35.54
CA ARG A 48 -23.10 0.19 36.94
C ARG A 48 -23.15 1.39 37.89
N LEU A 49 -22.98 2.62 37.39
CA LEU A 49 -23.07 3.83 38.22
C LEU A 49 -24.52 4.07 38.70
N ALA A 50 -25.51 3.63 37.92
CA ALA A 50 -26.93 3.76 38.27
C ALA A 50 -27.45 2.64 39.20
N ALA A 51 -26.81 1.46 39.24
CA ALA A 51 -27.37 0.27 39.87
C ALA A 51 -26.94 0.03 41.34
N GLY A 52 -26.06 0.85 41.92
CA GLY A 52 -25.81 0.85 43.38
C GLY A 52 -25.35 -0.46 44.05
N VAL A 53 -24.84 -1.45 43.30
CA VAL A 53 -24.50 -2.78 43.87
C VAL A 53 -23.07 -2.82 44.42
N GLN A 54 -22.93 -2.96 45.74
CA GLN A 54 -21.67 -3.19 46.49
C GLN A 54 -21.24 -4.67 46.50
N ASP A 55 -19.92 -4.88 46.47
CA ASP A 55 -19.15 -6.04 46.97
C ASP A 55 -19.63 -7.47 46.70
N ALA A 56 -19.78 -7.82 45.42
CA ALA A 56 -19.62 -9.21 44.98
C ALA A 56 -18.24 -9.39 44.33
N PRO A 57 -17.49 -10.47 44.62
CA PRO A 57 -16.27 -10.80 43.90
C PRO A 57 -16.58 -10.87 42.40
N ILE A 58 -15.72 -10.29 41.56
CA ILE A 58 -15.85 -10.32 40.10
C ILE A 58 -15.74 -11.78 39.66
N LYS A 59 -16.87 -12.49 39.63
CA LYS A 59 -16.97 -13.82 39.05
C LYS A 59 -16.73 -13.64 37.55
N ARG A 60 -15.67 -14.25 36.99
CA ARG A 60 -15.53 -14.40 35.54
C ARG A 60 -16.82 -15.03 35.04
N ALA A 61 -17.63 -14.27 34.30
CA ALA A 61 -18.87 -14.80 33.74
C ALA A 61 -18.50 -15.85 32.70
N THR A 62 -18.78 -17.11 33.02
CA THR A 62 -18.51 -18.27 32.17
C THR A 62 -19.50 -18.37 30.99
N VAL A 63 -20.54 -17.54 31.03
CA VAL A 63 -21.48 -17.28 29.93
C VAL A 63 -21.07 -15.96 29.29
N ARG A 64 -20.69 -15.98 28.01
CA ARG A 64 -20.33 -14.77 27.29
C ARG A 64 -21.54 -13.85 27.19
N SER A 65 -21.33 -12.55 27.34
CA SER A 65 -22.39 -11.55 27.45
C SER A 65 -23.03 -11.18 26.10
N LEU A 66 -22.57 -11.78 25.00
CA LEU A 66 -23.18 -11.65 23.68
C LEU A 66 -23.92 -12.95 23.34
N PRO A 67 -25.09 -12.86 22.69
CA PRO A 67 -25.80 -14.05 22.22
C PRO A 67 -24.90 -14.84 21.27
N ALA A 68 -24.87 -16.15 21.45
CA ALA A 68 -24.16 -17.03 20.54
C ALA A 68 -24.86 -16.98 19.18
N PRO A 69 -24.12 -16.75 18.08
CA PRO A 69 -24.71 -16.66 16.75
C PRO A 69 -25.10 -18.04 16.19
N VAL A 70 -24.80 -19.10 16.94
CA VAL A 70 -25.13 -20.49 16.60
C VAL A 70 -25.88 -21.13 17.77
N ALA A 71 -26.91 -21.91 17.46
CA ALA A 71 -27.62 -22.72 18.43
C ALA A 71 -26.82 -23.99 18.74
N PHE A 72 -26.77 -24.38 20.01
CA PHE A 72 -25.91 -25.49 20.46
C PHE A 72 -26.52 -26.86 20.19
N ASP A 73 -27.85 -26.91 20.02
CA ASP A 73 -28.69 -28.07 19.78
C ASP A 73 -29.15 -28.21 18.31
N ALA A 74 -28.91 -27.20 17.48
CA ALA A 74 -29.13 -27.28 16.02
C ALA A 74 -28.40 -28.48 15.42
N ASP A 75 -28.92 -29.08 14.35
CA ASP A 75 -28.19 -30.09 13.58
C ASP A 75 -26.98 -29.47 12.83
N ASP A 76 -26.15 -30.30 12.22
CA ASP A 76 -24.90 -29.84 11.58
C ASP A 76 -25.13 -28.93 10.37
N GLN A 77 -26.22 -29.13 9.60
CA GLN A 77 -26.56 -28.28 8.46
C GLN A 77 -27.06 -26.91 8.93
N THR A 78 -27.96 -26.90 9.93
CA THR A 78 -28.44 -25.66 10.54
C THR A 78 -27.29 -24.88 11.19
N LEU A 79 -26.35 -25.58 11.84
CA LEU A 79 -25.15 -24.99 12.43
C LEU A 79 -24.27 -24.31 11.37
N LEU A 80 -24.06 -24.96 10.22
CA LEU A 80 -23.29 -24.40 9.11
C LEU A 80 -23.96 -23.14 8.53
N ASN A 81 -25.27 -23.20 8.31
CA ASN A 81 -26.08 -22.06 7.82
C ASN A 81 -26.00 -20.86 8.79
N GLN A 82 -26.08 -21.11 10.10
CA GLN A 82 -25.97 -20.06 11.13
C GLN A 82 -24.57 -19.43 11.17
N ALA A 83 -23.51 -20.22 11.00
CA ALA A 83 -22.14 -19.69 10.92
C ALA A 83 -21.94 -18.79 9.69
N VAL A 84 -22.52 -19.15 8.54
CA VAL A 84 -22.52 -18.31 7.34
C VAL A 84 -23.34 -17.03 7.54
N GLY A 85 -24.53 -17.14 8.15
CA GLY A 85 -25.35 -15.97 8.49
C GLY A 85 -24.59 -14.98 9.38
N TYR A 86 -23.84 -15.49 10.36
CA TYR A 86 -22.95 -14.69 11.18
C TYR A 86 -21.86 -13.98 10.37
N TYR A 87 -21.21 -14.70 9.43
CA TYR A 87 -20.21 -14.09 8.57
C TYR A 87 -20.80 -13.01 7.65
N HIS A 88 -22.04 -13.17 7.19
CA HIS A 88 -22.73 -12.15 6.41
C HIS A 88 -22.95 -10.87 7.23
N GLU A 89 -23.43 -10.99 8.48
CA GLU A 89 -23.60 -9.85 9.38
C GLU A 89 -22.27 -9.13 9.66
N THR A 90 -21.19 -9.88 9.86
CA THR A 90 -19.88 -9.28 10.14
C THR A 90 -19.30 -8.56 8.92
N LEU A 91 -19.58 -8.99 7.68
CA LEU A 91 -19.19 -8.25 6.47
C LEU A 91 -19.82 -6.86 6.45
N MET A 92 -21.11 -6.75 6.74
CA MET A 92 -21.84 -5.48 6.73
C MET A 92 -21.30 -4.47 7.75
N GLN A 93 -20.58 -4.95 8.77
CA GLN A 93 -19.99 -4.14 9.83
C GLN A 93 -18.48 -3.94 9.69
N SER A 94 -17.87 -4.41 8.60
CA SER A 94 -16.40 -4.40 8.42
C SER A 94 -16.01 -3.57 7.19
N PRO A 95 -15.73 -2.26 7.38
CA PRO A 95 -15.34 -1.35 6.29
C PRO A 95 -14.13 -1.84 5.51
N GLU A 96 -13.19 -2.54 6.14
CA GLU A 96 -12.00 -3.08 5.49
C GLU A 96 -12.34 -4.18 4.47
N ALA A 97 -13.33 -5.02 4.77
CA ALA A 97 -13.76 -6.11 3.90
C ALA A 97 -14.63 -5.59 2.74
N LEU A 98 -15.48 -4.60 3.02
CA LEU A 98 -16.24 -3.89 1.98
C LEU A 98 -15.32 -3.11 1.03
N ALA A 99 -14.27 -2.47 1.55
CA ALA A 99 -13.26 -1.80 0.74
C ALA A 99 -12.51 -2.79 -0.17
N TYR A 100 -12.21 -4.00 0.32
CA TYR A 100 -11.62 -5.06 -0.50
C TYR A 100 -12.54 -5.48 -1.65
N LEU A 101 -13.84 -5.71 -1.38
CA LEU A 101 -14.82 -6.04 -2.43
C LEU A 101 -14.91 -4.92 -3.48
N ARG A 102 -14.95 -3.65 -3.06
CA ARG A 102 -14.97 -2.49 -3.96
C ARG A 102 -13.72 -2.41 -4.82
N ALA A 103 -12.54 -2.58 -4.23
CA ALA A 103 -11.28 -2.58 -4.97
C ALA A 103 -11.22 -3.69 -6.03
N ARG A 104 -12.00 -4.77 -5.84
CA ARG A 104 -12.13 -5.90 -6.75
C ARG A 104 -13.31 -5.76 -7.74
N GLY A 105 -14.10 -4.69 -7.67
CA GLY A 105 -15.31 -4.52 -8.49
C GLY A 105 -16.48 -5.44 -8.09
N LEU A 106 -16.49 -5.91 -6.85
CA LEU A 106 -17.42 -6.91 -6.30
C LEU A 106 -18.32 -6.35 -5.18
N ASP A 107 -18.48 -5.03 -5.07
CA ASP A 107 -19.31 -4.39 -4.04
C ASP A 107 -20.79 -4.21 -4.46
N HIS A 108 -21.24 -4.90 -5.52
CA HIS A 108 -22.62 -4.84 -5.97
C HIS A 108 -23.58 -5.31 -4.85
N PRO A 109 -24.55 -4.48 -4.39
CA PRO A 109 -25.41 -4.83 -3.26
C PRO A 109 -26.21 -6.12 -3.46
N GLU A 110 -26.68 -6.37 -4.69
CA GLU A 110 -27.41 -7.58 -5.03
C GLU A 110 -26.51 -8.83 -4.96
N LEU A 111 -25.22 -8.73 -5.35
CA LEU A 111 -24.29 -9.86 -5.23
C LEU A 111 -24.15 -10.26 -3.76
N ILE A 112 -23.90 -9.27 -2.90
CA ILE A 112 -23.70 -9.46 -1.46
C ILE A 112 -24.95 -10.07 -0.81
N ALA A 113 -26.13 -9.54 -1.14
CA ALA A 113 -27.40 -9.98 -0.56
C ALA A 113 -27.84 -11.36 -1.08
N ARG A 114 -27.76 -11.59 -2.40
CA ARG A 114 -28.20 -12.83 -3.07
C ARG A 114 -27.35 -14.03 -2.68
N PHE A 115 -26.03 -13.87 -2.70
CA PHE A 115 -25.10 -14.95 -2.41
C PHE A 115 -24.60 -14.95 -0.96
N LYS A 116 -25.17 -14.12 -0.08
CA LYS A 116 -24.85 -14.06 1.35
C LYS A 116 -23.34 -13.96 1.62
N LEU A 117 -22.66 -13.08 0.87
CA LEU A 117 -21.23 -12.83 1.07
C LEU A 117 -20.98 -12.44 2.53
N GLY A 118 -19.92 -12.98 3.11
CA GLY A 118 -19.56 -12.77 4.50
C GLY A 118 -18.09 -12.42 4.70
N TYR A 119 -17.72 -12.15 5.95
CA TYR A 119 -16.34 -11.89 6.33
C TYR A 119 -16.02 -12.53 7.68
N ALA A 120 -15.12 -13.52 7.67
CA ALA A 120 -14.71 -14.22 8.87
C ALA A 120 -13.71 -13.38 9.68
N ASN A 121 -14.23 -12.39 10.40
CA ASN A 121 -13.41 -11.40 11.10
C ASN A 121 -12.76 -11.92 12.40
N ARG A 122 -12.82 -13.21 12.75
CA ARG A 122 -12.30 -13.83 14.00
C ARG A 122 -13.11 -13.58 15.28
N THR A 123 -14.37 -13.17 15.16
CA THR A 123 -15.20 -12.87 16.33
C THR A 123 -16.15 -14.00 16.71
N LEU A 124 -16.30 -15.04 15.89
CA LEU A 124 -17.21 -16.17 16.18
C LEU A 124 -16.82 -16.84 17.49
N GLY A 125 -15.53 -17.15 17.66
CA GLY A 125 -15.02 -17.74 18.90
C GLY A 125 -15.18 -16.84 20.13
N LEU A 126 -15.39 -15.54 19.93
CA LEU A 126 -15.66 -14.60 21.01
C LEU A 126 -17.10 -14.65 21.51
N ARG A 127 -18.01 -15.33 20.80
CA ARG A 127 -19.43 -15.44 21.15
C ARG A 127 -19.84 -16.88 21.51
N LEU A 128 -18.91 -17.84 21.45
CA LEU A 128 -19.11 -19.22 21.89
C LEU A 128 -18.76 -19.41 23.37
N PRO A 129 -19.37 -20.38 24.08
CA PRO A 129 -19.00 -20.74 25.46
C PRO A 129 -17.50 -21.07 25.60
N GLU A 130 -16.95 -21.00 26.82
CA GLU A 130 -15.53 -21.29 27.05
C GLU A 130 -15.16 -22.73 26.68
N LYS A 131 -13.96 -22.92 26.11
CA LYS A 131 -13.53 -24.19 25.51
C LYS A 131 -13.39 -25.36 26.50
N ASP A 132 -13.21 -25.05 27.77
CA ASP A 132 -13.07 -25.97 28.90
C ASP A 132 -14.42 -26.42 29.47
N ARG A 133 -15.54 -25.85 29.01
CA ARG A 133 -16.89 -26.28 29.36
C ARG A 133 -17.39 -27.33 28.40
N VAL A 134 -18.22 -28.26 28.89
CA VAL A 134 -18.86 -29.31 28.07
C VAL A 134 -19.56 -28.71 26.84
N ALA A 135 -20.37 -27.66 27.03
CA ALA A 135 -21.06 -26.99 25.93
C ALA A 135 -20.09 -26.31 24.94
N GLY A 136 -19.01 -25.70 25.43
CA GLY A 136 -18.05 -24.97 24.60
C GLY A 136 -17.06 -25.88 23.84
N ALA A 137 -16.68 -27.00 24.45
CA ALA A 137 -15.96 -28.08 23.79
C ALA A 137 -16.86 -28.73 22.73
N GLY A 138 -18.10 -29.10 23.10
CA GLY A 138 -19.06 -29.73 22.21
C GLY A 138 -19.33 -28.92 20.94
N ILE A 139 -19.66 -27.62 21.08
CA ILE A 139 -19.92 -26.77 19.90
C ILE A 139 -18.68 -26.60 19.02
N ARG A 140 -17.46 -26.55 19.60
CA ARG A 140 -16.22 -26.45 18.81
C ARG A 140 -15.91 -27.72 18.06
N THR A 141 -16.12 -28.89 18.66
CA THR A 141 -16.00 -30.18 17.98
C THR A 141 -16.98 -30.27 16.80
N ARG A 142 -18.21 -29.79 16.98
CA ARG A 142 -19.20 -29.73 15.89
C ARG A 142 -18.82 -28.74 14.79
N LEU A 143 -18.36 -27.54 15.15
CA LEU A 143 -17.83 -26.56 14.19
C LEU A 143 -16.58 -27.05 13.47
N GLN A 144 -15.77 -27.90 14.09
CA GLN A 144 -14.65 -28.59 13.44
C GLN A 144 -15.15 -29.64 12.45
N LYS A 145 -16.15 -30.43 12.83
CA LYS A 145 -16.78 -31.43 11.97
C LYS A 145 -17.36 -30.82 10.69
N VAL A 146 -18.00 -29.66 10.78
CA VAL A 146 -18.54 -28.93 9.61
C VAL A 146 -17.52 -28.01 8.93
N GLY A 147 -16.24 -28.03 9.34
CA GLY A 147 -15.16 -27.34 8.65
C GLY A 147 -14.97 -25.85 8.98
N ILE A 148 -15.83 -25.26 9.82
CA ILE A 148 -15.73 -23.85 10.23
C ILE A 148 -14.57 -23.61 11.20
N TYR A 149 -14.18 -24.63 11.98
CA TYR A 149 -13.02 -24.60 12.89
C TYR A 149 -11.94 -25.59 12.47
N ARG A 150 -10.69 -25.23 12.76
CA ARG A 150 -9.54 -26.14 12.67
C ARG A 150 -9.30 -26.85 14.00
N GLU A 151 -8.56 -27.94 13.97
CA GLU A 151 -8.08 -28.65 15.18
C GLU A 151 -7.34 -27.72 16.14
N SER A 152 -6.60 -26.73 15.61
CA SER A 152 -5.92 -25.69 16.39
C SER A 152 -6.86 -24.79 17.22
N GLY A 153 -8.17 -24.90 17.05
CA GLY A 153 -9.17 -24.08 17.75
C GLY A 153 -9.41 -22.69 17.13
N HIS A 154 -8.85 -22.44 15.94
CA HIS A 154 -9.07 -21.22 15.17
C HIS A 154 -10.12 -21.42 14.07
N GLU A 155 -10.85 -20.36 13.73
CA GLU A 155 -11.74 -20.34 12.57
C GLU A 155 -10.95 -20.64 11.28
N HIS A 156 -11.52 -21.49 10.41
CA HIS A 156 -10.87 -21.96 9.20
C HIS A 156 -10.66 -20.82 8.18
N PHE A 157 -11.71 -20.01 7.97
CA PHE A 157 -11.76 -18.88 7.02
C PHE A 157 -11.27 -17.55 7.60
N ASN A 158 -10.63 -17.59 8.76
CA ASN A 158 -10.13 -16.42 9.47
C ASN A 158 -9.48 -15.37 8.55
N GLY A 159 -10.03 -14.16 8.49
CA GLY A 159 -9.51 -13.04 7.69
C GLY A 159 -9.82 -13.14 6.19
N SER A 160 -10.82 -13.92 5.81
CA SER A 160 -11.27 -14.08 4.43
C SER A 160 -12.67 -13.50 4.20
N ILE A 161 -12.91 -12.94 3.01
CA ILE A 161 -14.26 -12.89 2.43
C ILE A 161 -14.74 -14.32 2.29
N VAL A 162 -15.99 -14.57 2.66
CA VAL A 162 -16.64 -15.87 2.65
C VAL A 162 -17.75 -15.82 1.62
N VAL A 163 -17.79 -16.78 0.69
CA VAL A 163 -18.87 -16.95 -0.28
C VAL A 163 -19.45 -18.34 -0.09
N PRO A 164 -20.67 -18.48 0.46
CA PRO A 164 -21.33 -19.77 0.59
C PRO A 164 -21.84 -20.26 -0.78
N ILE A 165 -21.73 -21.56 -1.01
CA ILE A 165 -22.37 -22.28 -2.12
C ILE A 165 -23.61 -22.97 -1.53
N MET A 166 -24.78 -22.63 -2.05
CA MET A 166 -26.06 -23.09 -1.51
C MET A 166 -26.79 -23.99 -2.51
N ASP A 167 -27.50 -24.98 -2.01
CA ASP A 167 -28.46 -25.75 -2.80
C ASP A 167 -29.76 -24.96 -3.06
N GLU A 168 -30.70 -25.56 -3.79
CA GLU A 168 -32.01 -24.95 -4.10
C GLU A 168 -32.87 -24.68 -2.86
N ALA A 169 -32.65 -25.42 -1.77
CA ALA A 169 -33.31 -25.21 -0.49
C ALA A 169 -32.63 -24.11 0.37
N GLY A 170 -31.52 -23.53 -0.12
CA GLY A 170 -30.75 -22.51 0.59
C GLY A 170 -29.78 -23.07 1.63
N ASN A 171 -29.54 -24.38 1.65
CA ASN A 171 -28.58 -25.01 2.54
C ASN A 171 -27.16 -24.86 2.00
N VAL A 172 -26.23 -24.48 2.87
CA VAL A 172 -24.82 -24.35 2.52
C VAL A 172 -24.20 -25.73 2.31
N THR A 173 -23.64 -25.96 1.13
CA THR A 173 -22.99 -27.22 0.73
C THR A 173 -21.47 -27.11 0.65
N GLU A 174 -20.96 -25.91 0.37
CA GLU A 174 -19.54 -25.57 0.31
C GLU A 174 -19.36 -24.10 0.70
N ILE A 175 -18.15 -23.70 1.08
CA ILE A 175 -17.80 -22.33 1.41
C ILE A 175 -16.46 -21.99 0.78
N TYR A 176 -16.44 -20.98 -0.07
CA TYR A 176 -15.22 -20.37 -0.57
C TYR A 176 -14.74 -19.23 0.35
N GLY A 177 -13.43 -19.14 0.57
CA GLY A 177 -12.80 -18.12 1.38
C GLY A 177 -11.64 -17.43 0.68
N ARG A 178 -11.72 -16.12 0.41
CA ARG A 178 -10.62 -15.32 -0.14
C ARG A 178 -9.99 -14.42 0.91
N LYS A 179 -8.69 -14.57 1.17
CA LYS A 179 -7.94 -13.68 2.07
C LYS A 179 -7.95 -12.24 1.53
N ILE A 180 -8.21 -11.28 2.42
CA ILE A 180 -8.25 -9.85 2.06
C ILE A 180 -6.95 -9.10 2.29
N ARG A 181 -5.99 -9.71 2.98
CA ARG A 181 -4.67 -9.12 3.28
C ARG A 181 -3.59 -9.88 2.53
N ASP A 182 -2.57 -9.14 2.11
CA ASP A 182 -1.42 -9.68 1.37
C ASP A 182 -0.25 -10.08 2.29
N ASP A 183 -0.27 -9.65 3.56
CA ASP A 183 0.74 -9.98 4.58
C ASP A 183 0.51 -11.36 5.23
N LEU A 184 0.27 -12.36 4.39
CA LEU A 184 0.05 -13.73 4.84
C LEU A 184 1.36 -14.40 5.23
N ARG A 185 1.32 -15.24 6.28
CA ARG A 185 2.46 -16.11 6.61
C ARG A 185 2.77 -17.00 5.41
N LYS A 186 4.05 -17.16 5.09
CA LYS A 186 4.52 -18.02 3.99
C LYS A 186 3.84 -19.40 4.04
N GLY A 187 3.27 -19.83 2.93
CA GLY A 187 2.53 -21.09 2.82
C GLY A 187 1.05 -21.02 3.22
N THR A 188 0.53 -19.85 3.62
CA THR A 188 -0.92 -19.67 3.81
C THR A 188 -1.58 -19.49 2.44
N PRO A 189 -2.54 -20.35 2.05
CA PRO A 189 -3.21 -20.21 0.78
C PRO A 189 -4.14 -18.98 0.80
N ALA A 190 -4.18 -18.25 -0.32
CA ALA A 190 -5.04 -17.09 -0.49
C ALA A 190 -6.52 -17.47 -0.70
N HIS A 191 -6.75 -18.67 -1.25
CA HIS A 191 -8.06 -19.27 -1.49
C HIS A 191 -8.23 -20.46 -0.54
N LEU A 192 -9.38 -20.54 0.13
CA LEU A 192 -9.75 -21.60 1.05
C LEU A 192 -11.12 -22.16 0.67
N TYR A 193 -11.33 -23.44 0.96
CA TYR A 193 -12.61 -24.14 0.81
C TYR A 193 -12.88 -24.94 2.09
N LEU A 194 -14.09 -25.50 2.26
CA LEU A 194 -14.31 -26.45 3.35
C LEU A 194 -13.34 -27.64 3.24
N PRO A 195 -12.84 -28.15 4.37
CA PRO A 195 -12.05 -29.39 4.36
C PRO A 195 -12.89 -30.56 3.86
N GLY A 196 -12.40 -31.28 2.86
CA GLY A 196 -13.04 -32.47 2.31
C GLY A 196 -13.21 -32.39 0.79
N ALA A 197 -14.10 -33.24 0.26
CA ALA A 197 -14.47 -33.21 -1.15
C ALA A 197 -15.42 -32.04 -1.41
N HIS A 198 -15.12 -31.24 -2.43
CA HIS A 198 -15.93 -30.09 -2.79
C HIS A 198 -17.28 -30.49 -3.38
N ARG A 199 -18.34 -29.80 -2.94
CA ARG A 199 -19.74 -30.11 -3.27
C ARG A 199 -20.51 -28.87 -3.69
N GLY A 200 -21.61 -29.07 -4.40
CA GLY A 200 -22.48 -28.00 -4.88
C GLY A 200 -21.92 -27.24 -6.07
N VAL A 201 -22.73 -26.34 -6.60
CA VAL A 201 -22.42 -25.49 -7.76
C VAL A 201 -22.83 -24.07 -7.45
N TRP A 202 -21.89 -23.12 -7.52
CA TRP A 202 -22.21 -21.72 -7.30
C TRP A 202 -23.10 -21.19 -8.43
N ASN A 203 -24.10 -20.38 -8.09
CA ASN A 203 -25.08 -19.81 -9.02
C ASN A 203 -25.78 -20.86 -9.91
N ALA A 204 -26.13 -22.03 -9.35
CA ALA A 204 -26.77 -23.12 -10.09
C ALA A 204 -28.06 -22.72 -10.84
N GLN A 205 -28.80 -21.73 -10.32
CA GLN A 205 -29.99 -21.20 -10.99
C GLN A 205 -29.70 -20.61 -12.38
N ALA A 206 -28.47 -20.15 -12.62
CA ALA A 206 -28.06 -19.61 -13.91
C ALA A 206 -27.94 -20.68 -15.00
N LEU A 207 -28.00 -21.97 -14.65
CA LEU A 207 -28.02 -23.09 -15.58
C LEU A 207 -29.42 -23.37 -16.15
N ALA A 208 -30.49 -22.85 -15.52
CA ALA A 208 -31.86 -23.24 -15.84
C ALA A 208 -32.46 -22.55 -17.09
N GLU A 209 -32.00 -21.34 -17.44
CA GLU A 209 -32.55 -20.56 -18.56
C GLU A 209 -31.68 -20.62 -19.83
N PRO A 210 -30.40 -20.24 -19.81
CA PRO A 210 -29.55 -20.30 -21.00
C PRO A 210 -28.94 -21.69 -21.18
N LYS A 211 -28.93 -22.17 -22.43
CA LYS A 211 -28.19 -23.38 -22.83
C LYS A 211 -26.67 -23.16 -22.93
N GLU A 212 -26.21 -21.95 -22.65
CA GLU A 212 -24.81 -21.51 -22.68
C GLU A 212 -24.39 -20.96 -21.31
N ILE A 213 -23.31 -21.49 -20.73
CA ILE A 213 -22.80 -21.07 -19.42
C ILE A 213 -21.31 -20.69 -19.49
N ILE A 214 -20.92 -19.63 -18.78
CA ILE A 214 -19.53 -19.28 -18.55
C ILE A 214 -19.03 -20.04 -17.31
N LEU A 215 -17.93 -20.79 -17.45
CA LEU A 215 -17.32 -21.55 -16.37
C LEU A 215 -15.94 -20.98 -16.05
N CYS A 216 -15.83 -20.32 -14.90
CA CYS A 216 -14.58 -19.72 -14.43
C CYS A 216 -13.78 -20.69 -13.55
N GLU A 217 -12.49 -20.42 -13.38
CA GLU A 217 -11.62 -21.21 -12.49
C GLU A 217 -11.95 -20.98 -11.02
N ALA A 218 -12.18 -19.73 -10.61
CA ALA A 218 -12.46 -19.35 -9.23
C ALA A 218 -13.73 -18.50 -9.10
N LEU A 219 -14.31 -18.50 -7.89
CA LEU A 219 -15.55 -17.75 -7.61
C LEU A 219 -15.38 -16.23 -7.75
N ILE A 220 -14.17 -15.68 -7.54
CA ILE A 220 -13.91 -14.24 -7.74
C ILE A 220 -14.14 -13.86 -9.20
N ASP A 221 -13.70 -14.69 -10.14
CA ASP A 221 -13.87 -14.47 -11.57
C ASP A 221 -15.34 -14.60 -11.99
N ALA A 222 -16.03 -15.62 -11.49
CA ALA A 222 -17.46 -15.78 -11.75
C ALA A 222 -18.30 -14.63 -11.21
N MET A 223 -18.01 -14.15 -9.99
CA MET A 223 -18.66 -12.95 -9.44
C MET A 223 -18.32 -11.70 -10.25
N THR A 224 -17.12 -11.63 -10.86
CA THR A 224 -16.74 -10.51 -11.73
C THR A 224 -17.61 -10.47 -13.00
N PHE A 225 -17.79 -11.60 -13.69
CA PHE A 225 -18.72 -11.70 -14.81
C PHE A 225 -20.16 -11.35 -14.39
N TRP A 226 -20.58 -11.85 -13.23
CA TRP A 226 -21.91 -11.58 -12.70
C TRP A 226 -22.14 -10.08 -12.47
N CYS A 227 -21.21 -9.39 -11.80
CA CYS A 227 -21.23 -7.94 -11.60
C CYS A 227 -21.16 -7.15 -12.92
N ALA A 228 -20.54 -7.72 -13.94
CA ALA A 228 -20.48 -7.13 -15.28
C ALA A 228 -21.76 -7.35 -16.12
N GLY A 229 -22.78 -8.00 -15.55
CA GLY A 229 -24.07 -8.24 -16.20
C GLY A 229 -24.16 -9.59 -16.93
N TYR A 230 -23.11 -10.41 -16.89
CA TYR A 230 -23.09 -11.76 -17.45
C TYR A 230 -23.47 -12.77 -16.37
N THR A 231 -24.78 -12.90 -16.12
CA THR A 231 -25.30 -13.69 -15.00
C THR A 231 -25.33 -15.20 -15.25
N ASN A 232 -25.16 -15.65 -16.50
CA ASN A 232 -25.03 -17.05 -16.91
C ASN A 232 -23.62 -17.59 -16.62
N VAL A 233 -23.16 -17.45 -15.38
CA VAL A 233 -21.80 -17.77 -14.98
C VAL A 233 -21.77 -18.63 -13.72
N THR A 234 -20.87 -19.60 -13.71
CA THR A 234 -20.52 -20.43 -12.55
C THR A 234 -18.99 -20.57 -12.44
N ALA A 235 -18.50 -21.21 -11.39
CA ALA A 235 -17.07 -21.42 -11.15
C ALA A 235 -16.80 -22.84 -10.69
N ALA A 236 -15.64 -23.37 -11.11
CA ALA A 236 -15.03 -24.53 -10.51
C ALA A 236 -14.31 -24.17 -9.19
N TYR A 237 -13.71 -25.17 -8.54
CA TYR A 237 -12.91 -25.00 -7.34
C TYR A 237 -11.40 -24.98 -7.63
N GLY A 238 -10.98 -24.22 -8.66
CA GLY A 238 -9.62 -24.18 -9.20
C GLY A 238 -9.45 -25.02 -10.47
N VAL A 239 -8.23 -25.06 -11.04
CA VAL A 239 -7.90 -25.79 -12.28
C VAL A 239 -8.35 -27.25 -12.31
N GLU A 240 -8.30 -27.97 -11.18
CA GLU A 240 -8.74 -29.37 -11.06
C GLU A 240 -10.04 -29.51 -10.25
N GLY A 241 -10.73 -28.40 -9.99
CA GLY A 241 -11.88 -28.33 -9.09
C GLY A 241 -13.24 -28.52 -9.77
N PHE A 242 -13.30 -29.04 -10.99
CA PHE A 242 -14.57 -29.40 -11.64
C PHE A 242 -15.05 -30.76 -11.12
N THR A 243 -16.22 -30.77 -10.48
CA THR A 243 -16.73 -31.95 -9.74
C THR A 243 -17.91 -32.63 -10.44
N ASP A 244 -18.28 -33.83 -9.98
CA ASP A 244 -19.46 -34.54 -10.47
C ASP A 244 -20.76 -33.75 -10.24
N ASP A 245 -20.83 -32.92 -9.18
CA ASP A 245 -21.97 -32.04 -8.93
C ASP A 245 -22.12 -31.00 -10.06
N HIS A 246 -21.01 -30.45 -10.56
CA HIS A 246 -21.02 -29.54 -11.71
C HIS A 246 -21.53 -30.26 -12.95
N LEU A 247 -20.96 -31.42 -13.25
CA LEU A 247 -21.37 -32.21 -14.41
C LEU A 247 -22.85 -32.58 -14.36
N ALA A 248 -23.32 -33.08 -13.21
CA ALA A 248 -24.71 -33.45 -13.01
C ALA A 248 -25.64 -32.23 -13.12
N ALA A 249 -25.21 -31.04 -12.71
CA ALA A 249 -25.96 -29.81 -12.89
C ALA A 249 -26.03 -29.37 -14.37
N LEU A 250 -24.91 -29.45 -15.12
CA LEU A 250 -24.91 -29.15 -16.56
C LEU A 250 -25.86 -30.10 -17.32
N LEU A 251 -25.78 -31.40 -17.04
CA LEU A 251 -26.59 -32.41 -17.73
C LEU A 251 -28.08 -32.31 -17.36
N ARG A 252 -28.42 -32.13 -16.07
CA ARG A 252 -29.83 -31.97 -15.65
C ARG A 252 -30.53 -30.80 -16.31
N ASN A 253 -29.81 -29.69 -16.49
CA ASN A 253 -30.37 -28.48 -17.08
C ASN A 253 -30.22 -28.43 -18.61
N GLY A 254 -29.71 -29.49 -19.24
CA GLY A 254 -29.58 -29.55 -20.69
C GLY A 254 -28.66 -28.47 -21.25
N THR A 255 -27.56 -28.15 -20.56
CA THR A 255 -26.55 -27.21 -21.06
C THR A 255 -25.94 -27.74 -22.35
N GLU A 256 -26.05 -26.97 -23.43
CA GLU A 256 -25.50 -27.34 -24.75
C GLU A 256 -24.09 -26.80 -24.95
N ARG A 257 -23.74 -25.69 -24.27
CA ARG A 257 -22.46 -24.99 -24.47
C ARG A 257 -21.84 -24.45 -23.18
N VAL A 258 -20.53 -24.60 -23.06
CA VAL A 258 -19.71 -24.07 -21.96
C VAL A 258 -18.59 -23.19 -22.51
N LEU A 259 -18.52 -21.95 -22.02
CA LEU A 259 -17.44 -21.00 -22.25
C LEU A 259 -16.45 -21.09 -21.07
N ILE A 260 -15.32 -21.75 -21.26
CA ILE A 260 -14.29 -21.96 -20.24
C ILE A 260 -13.41 -20.70 -20.13
N ALA A 261 -13.53 -20.03 -18.98
CA ALA A 261 -12.86 -18.79 -18.61
C ALA A 261 -11.84 -19.03 -17.49
N TYR A 262 -10.91 -19.96 -17.71
CA TYR A 262 -9.80 -20.22 -16.78
C TYR A 262 -8.66 -19.23 -16.99
N ASP A 263 -7.77 -19.12 -16.01
CA ASP A 263 -6.64 -18.19 -16.03
C ASP A 263 -5.76 -18.45 -17.25
N ARG A 264 -5.15 -17.40 -17.82
CA ARG A 264 -4.25 -17.55 -18.97
C ARG A 264 -2.82 -17.82 -18.53
N ASP A 265 -2.63 -18.95 -17.88
CA ASP A 265 -1.34 -19.54 -17.54
C ASP A 265 -1.23 -21.00 -18.02
N ASP A 266 -0.06 -21.61 -17.86
CA ASP A 266 0.18 -22.98 -18.30
C ASP A 266 -0.73 -24.03 -17.63
N ALA A 267 -1.17 -23.78 -16.39
CA ALA A 267 -2.02 -24.70 -15.65
C ALA A 267 -3.48 -24.60 -16.11
N GLY A 268 -3.99 -23.38 -16.24
CA GLY A 268 -5.32 -23.05 -16.74
C GLY A 268 -5.53 -23.54 -18.17
N GLU A 269 -4.55 -23.38 -19.06
CA GLU A 269 -4.63 -23.87 -20.45
C GLU A 269 -4.74 -25.41 -20.51
N ARG A 270 -3.89 -26.13 -19.76
CA ARG A 270 -3.96 -27.60 -19.70
C ARG A 270 -5.28 -28.08 -19.10
N ALA A 271 -5.75 -27.44 -18.04
CA ALA A 271 -6.99 -27.77 -17.36
C ALA A 271 -8.21 -27.53 -18.25
N ALA A 272 -8.27 -26.38 -18.93
CA ALA A 272 -9.34 -26.04 -19.86
C ALA A 272 -9.43 -27.05 -21.01
N ALA A 273 -8.30 -27.45 -21.60
CA ALA A 273 -8.27 -28.44 -22.67
C ALA A 273 -8.76 -29.83 -22.20
N LYS A 274 -8.31 -30.28 -21.02
CA LYS A 274 -8.74 -31.55 -20.41
C LYS A 274 -10.25 -31.54 -20.11
N LEU A 275 -10.75 -30.47 -19.52
CA LEU A 275 -12.18 -30.33 -19.19
C LEU A 275 -13.04 -30.27 -20.45
N ALA A 276 -12.61 -29.53 -21.48
CA ALA A 276 -13.31 -29.45 -22.75
C ALA A 276 -13.47 -30.83 -23.39
N ALA A 277 -12.41 -31.66 -23.41
CA ALA A 277 -12.49 -33.03 -23.91
C ALA A 277 -13.56 -33.85 -23.14
N GLN A 278 -13.56 -33.74 -21.81
CA GLN A 278 -14.48 -34.46 -20.93
C GLN A 278 -15.96 -34.04 -21.11
N LEU A 279 -16.21 -32.77 -21.43
CA LEU A 279 -17.55 -32.23 -21.67
C LEU A 279 -18.05 -32.53 -23.09
N MET A 280 -17.16 -32.43 -24.09
CA MET A 280 -17.48 -32.73 -25.48
C MET A 280 -17.82 -34.21 -25.70
N GLU A 281 -17.19 -35.14 -24.98
CA GLU A 281 -17.58 -36.56 -24.97
C GLU A 281 -19.04 -36.78 -24.57
N ARG A 282 -19.64 -35.83 -23.86
CA ARG A 282 -21.03 -35.85 -23.40
C ARG A 282 -21.95 -34.97 -24.23
N GLY A 283 -21.47 -34.49 -25.38
CA GLY A 283 -22.25 -33.67 -26.32
C GLY A 283 -22.34 -32.18 -25.94
N ILE A 284 -21.50 -31.68 -25.04
CA ILE A 284 -21.49 -30.27 -24.64
C ILE A 284 -20.40 -29.53 -25.43
N GLU A 285 -20.80 -28.52 -26.20
CA GLU A 285 -19.92 -27.63 -26.94
C GLU A 285 -19.02 -26.84 -25.99
N CYS A 286 -17.71 -26.78 -26.25
CA CYS A 286 -16.78 -26.05 -25.39
C CYS A 286 -15.99 -25.00 -26.18
N TYR A 287 -15.99 -23.78 -25.64
CA TYR A 287 -15.24 -22.63 -26.15
C TYR A 287 -14.30 -22.10 -25.07
N ARG A 288 -13.14 -21.59 -25.46
CA ARG A 288 -12.15 -20.97 -24.59
C ARG A 288 -12.25 -19.47 -24.65
N ILE A 289 -12.55 -18.82 -23.53
CA ILE A 289 -12.39 -17.36 -23.39
C ILE A 289 -10.91 -17.08 -23.16
N VAL A 290 -10.24 -16.39 -24.08
CA VAL A 290 -8.80 -16.13 -23.98
C VAL A 290 -8.56 -14.71 -23.45
N PHE A 291 -8.03 -14.61 -22.24
CA PHE A 291 -7.61 -13.34 -21.62
C PHE A 291 -6.25 -12.87 -22.15
N ALA A 292 -5.67 -11.78 -21.64
CA ALA A 292 -4.25 -11.48 -21.88
C ALA A 292 -3.36 -12.41 -21.03
N ARG A 293 -2.08 -12.58 -21.42
CA ARG A 293 -1.18 -13.55 -20.76
C ARG A 293 -1.02 -13.20 -19.28
N ASP A 294 -1.03 -14.22 -18.42
CA ASP A 294 -0.91 -14.10 -16.96
C ASP A 294 -2.02 -13.25 -16.32
N MET A 295 -3.18 -13.16 -16.97
CA MET A 295 -4.38 -12.49 -16.44
C MET A 295 -5.53 -13.47 -16.22
N ASP A 296 -6.31 -13.22 -15.16
CA ASP A 296 -7.60 -13.84 -14.85
C ASP A 296 -8.77 -12.91 -15.29
N ALA A 297 -10.01 -13.32 -15.03
CA ALA A 297 -11.17 -12.52 -15.41
C ALA A 297 -11.29 -11.24 -14.57
N ASN A 298 -10.98 -11.33 -13.27
CA ASN A 298 -11.03 -10.17 -12.36
C ASN A 298 -10.01 -9.10 -12.74
N ALA A 299 -8.75 -9.46 -12.97
CA ALA A 299 -7.70 -8.58 -13.47
C ALA A 299 -8.07 -8.02 -14.84
N THR A 300 -8.65 -8.83 -15.74
CA THR A 300 -9.11 -8.36 -17.05
C THR A 300 -10.23 -7.32 -16.91
N ALA A 301 -11.15 -7.49 -15.97
CA ALA A 301 -12.22 -6.54 -15.71
C ALA A 301 -11.74 -5.25 -15.04
N LEU A 302 -10.73 -5.34 -14.15
CA LEU A 302 -10.20 -4.20 -13.39
C LEU A 302 -9.18 -3.37 -14.16
N HIS A 303 -8.33 -4.03 -14.94
CA HIS A 303 -7.26 -3.40 -15.73
C HIS A 303 -7.65 -3.24 -17.21
N GLY A 304 -8.84 -3.72 -17.58
CA GLY A 304 -9.41 -3.53 -18.89
C GLY A 304 -9.62 -2.05 -19.21
N PRO A 305 -9.39 -1.63 -20.46
CA PRO A 305 -9.43 -0.21 -20.80
C PRO A 305 -10.87 0.32 -21.00
N GLN A 306 -11.87 -0.56 -20.97
CA GLN A 306 -13.30 -0.26 -21.07
C GLN A 306 -14.01 -0.84 -19.84
N PRO A 307 -15.25 -0.40 -19.53
CA PRO A 307 -16.02 -0.97 -18.42
C PRO A 307 -16.06 -2.50 -18.46
N ALA A 308 -16.08 -3.16 -17.29
CA ALA A 308 -16.00 -4.61 -17.15
C ALA A 308 -16.96 -5.36 -18.10
N ALA A 309 -18.20 -4.87 -18.24
CA ALA A 309 -19.19 -5.41 -19.17
C ALA A 309 -18.69 -5.44 -20.62
N VAL A 310 -18.09 -4.35 -21.10
CA VAL A 310 -17.64 -4.27 -22.51
C VAL A 310 -16.38 -5.12 -22.73
N THR A 311 -15.42 -5.05 -21.80
CA THR A 311 -14.15 -5.80 -21.89
C THR A 311 -14.41 -7.31 -21.86
N LEU A 312 -15.17 -7.80 -20.87
CA LEU A 312 -15.51 -9.22 -20.77
C LEU A 312 -16.43 -9.67 -21.91
N GLY A 313 -17.35 -8.82 -22.36
CA GLY A 313 -18.16 -9.08 -23.55
C GLY A 313 -17.36 -9.26 -24.83
N ALA A 314 -16.29 -8.47 -24.99
CA ALA A 314 -15.38 -8.64 -26.12
C ALA A 314 -14.59 -9.96 -26.03
N ALA A 315 -14.21 -10.39 -24.83
CA ALA A 315 -13.54 -11.67 -24.61
C ALA A 315 -14.48 -12.85 -24.92
N ILE A 316 -15.75 -12.78 -24.50
CA ILE A 316 -16.78 -13.78 -24.80
C ILE A 316 -16.99 -13.90 -26.32
N ARG A 317 -17.14 -12.77 -27.04
CA ARG A 317 -17.33 -12.77 -28.50
C ARG A 317 -16.13 -13.31 -29.29
N LYS A 318 -14.94 -13.30 -28.69
CA LYS A 318 -13.69 -13.83 -29.26
C LYS A 318 -13.36 -15.25 -28.76
N ALA A 319 -14.28 -15.90 -28.06
CA ALA A 319 -14.03 -17.22 -27.52
C ALA A 319 -13.72 -18.23 -28.63
N GLN A 320 -12.70 -19.06 -28.41
CA GLN A 320 -12.15 -19.98 -29.42
C GLN A 320 -12.76 -21.36 -29.26
N TRP A 321 -13.17 -21.98 -30.36
CA TRP A 321 -13.65 -23.36 -30.35
C TRP A 321 -12.54 -24.33 -29.92
N LEU A 322 -12.83 -25.25 -28.99
CA LEU A 322 -11.86 -26.23 -28.48
C LEU A 322 -12.02 -27.64 -29.09
N GLY A 323 -13.02 -27.85 -29.95
CA GLY A 323 -13.30 -29.16 -30.54
C GLY A 323 -12.50 -29.46 -31.80
N LYS A 324 -12.61 -30.69 -32.29
CA LYS A 324 -11.99 -31.13 -33.55
C LYS A 324 -12.93 -30.82 -34.71
N GLY A 325 -12.45 -30.08 -35.72
CA GLY A 325 -13.22 -29.72 -36.92
C GLY A 325 -13.78 -28.30 -36.90
N GLU A 326 -14.66 -27.99 -37.85
CA GLU A 326 -15.33 -26.68 -37.91
C GLU A 326 -16.25 -26.47 -36.71
N ALA A 327 -16.26 -25.24 -36.18
CA ALA A 327 -17.13 -24.88 -35.07
C ALA A 327 -18.60 -25.00 -35.53
N PRO A 328 -19.48 -25.62 -34.72
CA PRO A 328 -20.90 -25.73 -35.07
C PRO A 328 -21.51 -24.33 -35.31
N HIS A 329 -22.14 -24.15 -36.46
CA HIS A 329 -22.72 -22.87 -36.90
C HIS A 329 -23.96 -22.51 -36.08
N GLY A 330 -23.78 -21.83 -34.96
CA GLY A 330 -24.81 -21.09 -34.26
C GLY A 330 -24.23 -19.77 -33.77
N PRO A 331 -24.97 -18.63 -33.84
CA PRO A 331 -24.51 -17.41 -33.20
C PRO A 331 -24.23 -17.70 -31.71
N LEU A 332 -23.11 -17.21 -31.17
CA LEU A 332 -22.96 -17.03 -29.73
C LEU A 332 -24.18 -16.21 -29.31
N LEU A 333 -25.08 -16.78 -28.52
CA LEU A 333 -26.31 -16.09 -28.10
C LEU A 333 -25.86 -14.76 -27.49
N THR A 334 -26.32 -13.65 -28.07
CA THR A 334 -25.94 -12.32 -27.60
C THR A 334 -26.34 -12.21 -26.15
N LEU A 335 -25.38 -12.36 -25.25
CA LEU A 335 -25.54 -12.15 -23.83
C LEU A 335 -25.92 -10.69 -23.62
N ALA A 336 -27.23 -10.43 -23.60
CA ALA A 336 -27.78 -9.13 -23.29
C ALA A 336 -27.47 -8.87 -21.82
N ALA A 337 -26.49 -8.00 -21.55
CA ALA A 337 -26.23 -7.50 -20.22
C ALA A 337 -27.54 -6.87 -19.70
N ARG A 338 -28.19 -7.51 -18.72
CA ARG A 338 -29.27 -6.87 -17.97
C ARG A 338 -28.62 -5.79 -17.12
N VAL A 339 -28.81 -4.53 -17.49
CA VAL A 339 -28.45 -3.38 -16.67
C VAL A 339 -29.43 -3.35 -15.48
N PRO A 340 -28.98 -3.44 -14.22
CA PRO A 340 -29.86 -3.23 -13.09
C PRO A 340 -30.22 -1.74 -13.01
N ASP A 341 -31.50 -1.43 -13.19
CA ASP A 341 -32.03 -0.08 -13.12
C ASP A 341 -32.09 0.36 -11.65
N ALA A 342 -31.25 1.32 -11.26
CA ALA A 342 -31.24 1.89 -9.92
C ALA A 342 -32.42 2.86 -9.77
N THR A 343 -33.58 2.35 -9.34
CA THR A 343 -34.73 3.18 -8.94
C THR A 343 -34.93 3.10 -7.42
N PRO A 344 -35.19 4.22 -6.69
CA PRO A 344 -35.35 4.18 -5.24
C PRO A 344 -36.67 3.52 -4.83
N LEU A 345 -36.60 2.55 -3.91
CA LEU A 345 -37.75 1.91 -3.29
C LEU A 345 -38.52 2.88 -2.37
N ALA A 346 -39.79 3.14 -2.70
CA ALA A 346 -40.82 3.52 -1.74
C ALA A 346 -41.58 2.26 -1.28
N PRO A 347 -42.15 2.23 -0.05
CA PRO A 347 -42.62 1.00 0.55
C PRO A 347 -44.08 0.71 0.18
N SER A 348 -44.39 -0.54 -0.20
CA SER A 348 -45.77 -1.02 -0.23
C SER A 348 -45.88 -2.47 0.25
N THR A 349 -46.79 -2.64 1.20
CA THR A 349 -47.29 -3.85 1.85
C THR A 349 -47.92 -4.85 0.85
N PRO A 350 -48.13 -6.13 1.25
CA PRO A 350 -48.49 -7.21 0.33
C PRO A 350 -50.01 -7.37 0.18
N ALA A 351 -50.48 -7.64 -1.03
CA ALA A 351 -51.81 -8.20 -1.27
C ALA A 351 -51.84 -9.12 -2.50
N VAL A 352 -52.04 -10.41 -2.23
CA VAL A 352 -53.07 -11.30 -2.81
C VAL A 352 -53.24 -11.35 -4.35
N ARG A 353 -52.90 -12.51 -4.92
CA ARG A 353 -53.42 -13.10 -6.19
C ARG A 353 -54.93 -13.37 -6.05
N PRO A 354 -55.78 -13.41 -7.12
CA PRO A 354 -55.59 -14.39 -8.20
C PRO A 354 -56.20 -14.12 -9.60
N ASP A 355 -55.83 -15.03 -10.48
CA ASP A 355 -56.63 -15.71 -11.51
C ASP A 355 -56.87 -15.15 -12.94
N ALA A 356 -56.76 -16.16 -13.83
CA ALA A 356 -57.55 -16.45 -15.02
C ALA A 356 -57.21 -15.80 -16.37
N ALA A 357 -56.53 -16.62 -17.18
CA ALA A 357 -57.11 -17.31 -18.35
C ALA A 357 -57.29 -16.60 -19.70
N ALA A 358 -57.11 -17.47 -20.71
CA ALA A 358 -57.58 -17.43 -22.10
C ALA A 358 -56.82 -16.49 -23.05
N ALA A 359 -55.97 -17.01 -23.94
CA ALA A 359 -56.28 -17.76 -25.18
C ALA A 359 -56.86 -16.85 -26.27
N VAL A 360 -56.35 -16.93 -27.50
CA VAL A 360 -56.88 -17.73 -28.62
C VAL A 360 -56.21 -17.25 -29.93
N ALA A 361 -55.96 -18.23 -30.82
CA ALA A 361 -55.87 -18.15 -32.28
C ALA A 361 -54.66 -17.49 -32.96
N GLU A 362 -54.20 -17.95 -34.12
CA GLU A 362 -54.26 -19.22 -34.89
C GLU A 362 -53.64 -18.89 -36.25
N ALA A 363 -53.13 -19.91 -36.94
CA ALA A 363 -52.93 -19.99 -38.39
C ALA A 363 -51.85 -19.08 -39.02
N SER A 364 -51.12 -19.45 -40.06
CA SER A 364 -50.96 -20.70 -40.80
C SER A 364 -49.83 -20.43 -41.80
N ALA A 365 -48.92 -21.38 -41.96
CA ALA A 365 -47.84 -21.36 -42.94
C ALA A 365 -48.35 -21.46 -44.39
N SER A 366 -47.54 -20.97 -45.33
CA SER A 366 -47.59 -21.34 -46.75
C SER A 366 -46.18 -21.38 -47.34
N PRO A 367 -45.93 -22.21 -48.37
CA PRO A 367 -44.67 -22.92 -48.55
C PRO A 367 -43.70 -22.30 -49.57
N LEU A 368 -42.43 -22.64 -49.41
CA LEU A 368 -41.30 -22.34 -50.29
C LEU A 368 -41.41 -23.04 -51.67
N PRO A 369 -40.98 -22.40 -52.77
CA PRO A 369 -40.70 -23.08 -54.04
C PRO A 369 -39.23 -23.56 -54.14
N PRO A 370 -38.94 -24.58 -54.98
CA PRO A 370 -37.68 -25.33 -54.96
C PRO A 370 -36.54 -24.70 -55.77
N LEU A 371 -35.32 -25.03 -55.34
CA LEU A 371 -34.02 -24.71 -55.94
C LEU A 371 -33.83 -25.39 -57.31
N LEU A 372 -33.35 -24.63 -58.30
CA LEU A 372 -32.80 -25.14 -59.56
C LEU A 372 -31.28 -24.87 -59.64
N PRO A 373 -30.50 -25.71 -60.35
CA PRO A 373 -29.04 -25.66 -60.33
C PRO A 373 -28.48 -24.67 -61.37
N LEU A 374 -27.44 -23.92 -61.00
CA LEU A 374 -26.68 -23.06 -61.91
C LEU A 374 -25.50 -23.82 -62.54
N PRO A 375 -25.27 -23.70 -63.87
CA PRO A 375 -24.15 -24.32 -64.57
C PRO A 375 -22.85 -23.49 -64.41
N PRO A 376 -21.65 -24.09 -64.59
CA PRO A 376 -20.37 -23.40 -64.44
C PRO A 376 -19.93 -22.76 -65.76
N SER A 377 -19.23 -21.62 -65.71
CA SER A 377 -18.23 -21.10 -66.67
C SER A 377 -17.94 -19.60 -66.38
N PRO A 378 -16.89 -18.98 -66.94
CA PRO A 378 -15.46 -19.25 -66.81
C PRO A 378 -14.69 -17.99 -66.34
N SER A 379 -13.41 -18.15 -65.97
CA SER A 379 -12.50 -17.06 -65.61
C SER A 379 -12.05 -16.23 -66.83
N LEU A 380 -12.06 -14.90 -66.70
CA LEU A 380 -11.44 -13.92 -67.62
C LEU A 380 -10.88 -12.70 -66.82
N PRO A 381 -9.93 -11.94 -67.39
CA PRO A 381 -8.75 -11.34 -66.73
C PRO A 381 -8.97 -9.92 -66.16
N PRO A 382 -8.01 -9.35 -65.39
CA PRO A 382 -8.20 -8.06 -64.72
C PRO A 382 -8.06 -6.89 -65.70
N LEU A 383 -8.89 -5.86 -65.51
CA LEU A 383 -8.85 -4.59 -66.24
C LEU A 383 -8.94 -3.39 -65.24
N PRO A 384 -8.52 -2.19 -65.66
CA PRO A 384 -7.63 -1.31 -64.90
C PRO A 384 -8.34 -0.25 -64.04
N ALA A 385 -7.58 0.30 -63.09
CA ALA A 385 -7.97 1.36 -62.19
C ALA A 385 -8.56 2.59 -62.92
N SER A 386 -9.71 3.06 -62.46
CA SER A 386 -10.30 4.35 -62.86
C SER A 386 -9.79 5.48 -61.95
N PRO A 387 -9.54 6.69 -62.47
CA PRO A 387 -9.03 7.83 -61.70
C PRO A 387 -10.11 8.47 -60.81
N MET A 388 -9.72 8.90 -59.62
CA MET A 388 -10.55 9.67 -58.67
C MET A 388 -11.03 11.00 -59.26
N PRO A 389 -12.28 11.43 -58.96
CA PRO A 389 -12.74 12.78 -59.28
C PRO A 389 -12.07 13.84 -58.37
N PRO A 390 -11.92 15.10 -58.84
CA PRO A 390 -11.20 16.15 -58.11
C PRO A 390 -11.99 16.61 -56.88
N ALA A 391 -11.25 16.94 -55.82
CA ALA A 391 -11.79 17.44 -54.55
C ALA A 391 -12.51 18.80 -54.73
N PRO A 392 -13.66 19.03 -54.08
CA PRO A 392 -14.35 20.32 -54.14
C PRO A 392 -13.58 21.41 -53.39
N ALA A 393 -13.75 22.64 -53.90
CA ALA A 393 -13.05 23.86 -53.51
C ALA A 393 -13.22 24.25 -52.03
N VAL A 394 -12.19 24.94 -51.54
CA VAL A 394 -12.01 25.47 -50.19
C VAL A 394 -13.17 26.40 -49.78
N GLU A 395 -13.91 26.02 -48.73
CA GLU A 395 -14.91 26.86 -48.06
C GLU A 395 -14.27 27.79 -47.01
N ALA A 396 -14.81 28.99 -46.87
CA ALA A 396 -14.29 30.09 -46.05
C ALA A 396 -14.15 29.74 -44.55
N PRO A 397 -13.21 30.37 -43.81
CA PRO A 397 -12.97 30.09 -42.40
C PRO A 397 -14.19 30.46 -41.52
N PRO A 398 -14.48 29.67 -40.47
CA PRO A 398 -15.60 29.94 -39.56
C PRO A 398 -15.33 31.19 -38.71
N GLU A 399 -16.30 32.09 -38.64
CA GLU A 399 -16.28 33.24 -37.73
C GLU A 399 -16.79 32.81 -36.33
N GLU A 400 -15.96 32.98 -35.31
CA GLU A 400 -16.30 32.76 -33.90
C GLU A 400 -16.84 34.06 -33.31
N VAL A 401 -18.14 34.09 -33.00
CA VAL A 401 -18.81 35.28 -32.42
C VAL A 401 -19.69 34.82 -31.25
N ASP A 402 -19.46 35.36 -30.05
CA ASP A 402 -20.22 35.09 -28.82
C ASP A 402 -20.39 33.60 -28.46
N ASN A 403 -19.27 32.87 -28.36
CA ASN A 403 -19.25 31.48 -27.89
C ASN A 403 -20.14 30.53 -28.72
N ALA A 404 -20.27 30.85 -30.02
CA ALA A 404 -21.02 30.10 -31.01
C ALA A 404 -20.19 30.00 -32.30
N LEU A 405 -19.93 28.78 -32.75
CA LEU A 405 -19.21 28.53 -34.00
C LEU A 405 -20.21 28.61 -35.17
N ARG A 406 -19.94 29.45 -36.17
CA ARG A 406 -20.74 29.54 -37.39
C ARG A 406 -20.00 28.91 -38.56
N MET A 407 -20.69 28.06 -39.31
CA MET A 407 -20.17 27.41 -40.51
C MET A 407 -21.17 27.63 -41.66
N VAL A 408 -20.67 27.91 -42.86
CA VAL A 408 -21.50 28.18 -44.04
C VAL A 408 -21.11 27.22 -45.16
N PHE A 409 -22.09 26.49 -45.69
CA PHE A 409 -21.94 25.52 -46.78
C PHE A 409 -22.91 25.88 -47.90
N GLY A 410 -22.46 26.65 -48.90
CA GLY A 410 -23.34 27.24 -49.91
C GLY A 410 -24.36 28.22 -49.29
N GLU A 411 -25.66 28.00 -49.51
CA GLU A 411 -26.76 28.79 -48.92
C GLU A 411 -27.19 28.31 -47.51
N ARG A 412 -26.47 27.33 -46.93
CA ARG A 412 -26.82 26.69 -45.66
C ARG A 412 -25.92 27.17 -44.53
N HIS A 413 -26.53 27.60 -43.44
CA HIS A 413 -25.86 28.15 -42.27
C HIS A 413 -26.00 27.21 -41.08
N TYR A 414 -24.88 26.84 -40.47
CA TYR A 414 -24.83 26.02 -39.26
C TYR A 414 -24.29 26.82 -38.08
N ARG A 415 -24.95 26.76 -36.93
CA ARG A 415 -24.47 27.36 -35.68
C ARG A 415 -24.35 26.30 -34.60
N VAL A 416 -23.15 26.13 -34.07
CA VAL A 416 -22.84 25.19 -32.99
C VAL A 416 -22.63 25.93 -31.67
N ARG A 417 -23.28 25.50 -30.61
CA ARG A 417 -23.08 25.99 -29.24
C ARG A 417 -22.85 24.84 -28.26
N GLY A 418 -22.11 25.10 -27.18
CA GLY A 418 -21.89 24.13 -26.10
C GLY A 418 -20.62 23.30 -26.22
N LEU A 419 -19.75 23.58 -27.19
CA LEU A 419 -18.47 22.88 -27.38
C LEU A 419 -17.56 22.96 -26.13
N GLU A 420 -17.63 24.06 -25.36
CA GLU A 420 -16.81 24.29 -24.17
C GLU A 420 -17.15 23.36 -23.00
N LYS A 421 -18.33 22.75 -23.01
CA LYS A 421 -18.79 21.85 -21.95
C LYS A 421 -18.30 20.41 -22.14
N ASN A 422 -17.66 20.10 -23.27
CA ASN A 422 -17.15 18.77 -23.59
C ASN A 422 -15.69 18.64 -23.14
N THR A 423 -15.48 18.09 -21.94
CA THR A 423 -14.16 17.84 -21.33
C THR A 423 -13.59 16.45 -21.65
N SER A 424 -14.35 15.59 -22.34
CA SER A 424 -13.95 14.24 -22.75
C SER A 424 -13.94 14.11 -24.27
N SER A 425 -12.97 13.39 -24.82
CA SER A 425 -12.90 13.03 -26.24
C SER A 425 -13.95 12.00 -26.67
N GLU A 426 -14.67 11.38 -25.72
CA GLU A 426 -15.67 10.33 -26.00
C GLU A 426 -17.10 10.87 -26.18
N LEU A 427 -17.33 12.16 -25.93
CA LEU A 427 -18.67 12.78 -25.98
C LEU A 427 -18.60 14.13 -26.70
N LEU A 428 -19.44 14.32 -27.72
CA LEU A 428 -19.55 15.58 -28.45
C LEU A 428 -21.00 16.08 -28.41
N LYS A 429 -21.47 16.46 -27.22
CA LYS A 429 -22.81 17.00 -27.03
C LYS A 429 -22.83 18.47 -27.39
N VAL A 430 -23.60 18.83 -28.41
CA VAL A 430 -23.71 20.21 -28.88
C VAL A 430 -25.15 20.59 -29.19
N ASN A 431 -25.44 21.88 -29.12
CA ASN A 431 -26.65 22.46 -29.67
C ASN A 431 -26.35 22.91 -31.10
N LEU A 432 -27.00 22.27 -32.09
CA LEU A 432 -26.77 22.53 -33.50
C LEU A 432 -28.03 23.15 -34.12
N LEU A 433 -27.85 24.32 -34.74
CA LEU A 433 -28.85 24.97 -35.59
C LEU A 433 -28.41 24.80 -37.04
N ALA A 434 -29.32 24.36 -37.91
CA ALA A 434 -29.17 24.35 -39.36
C ALA A 434 -30.23 25.27 -39.99
N ALA A 435 -29.84 26.17 -40.88
CA ALA A 435 -30.73 27.12 -41.54
C ALA A 435 -30.42 27.25 -43.03
N CYS A 436 -31.44 27.47 -43.86
CA CYS A 436 -31.32 27.71 -45.29
C CYS A 436 -32.45 28.65 -45.72
N GLY A 437 -32.12 29.87 -46.15
CA GLY A 437 -33.12 30.92 -46.40
C GLY A 437 -33.91 31.28 -45.13
N GLU A 438 -35.25 31.19 -45.18
CA GLU A 438 -36.13 31.44 -44.03
C GLU A 438 -36.44 30.20 -43.17
N HIS A 439 -35.94 29.02 -43.57
CA HIS A 439 -36.19 27.76 -42.85
C HIS A 439 -35.03 27.44 -41.89
N PHE A 440 -35.34 26.96 -40.69
CA PHE A 440 -34.34 26.57 -39.70
C PHE A 440 -34.82 25.40 -38.83
N HIS A 441 -33.88 24.58 -38.37
CA HIS A 441 -34.07 23.47 -37.42
C HIS A 441 -33.00 23.54 -36.32
N VAL A 442 -33.36 23.27 -35.06
CA VAL A 442 -32.44 23.32 -33.90
C VAL A 442 -32.66 22.13 -32.98
N ASP A 443 -31.58 21.44 -32.62
CA ASP A 443 -31.63 20.35 -31.63
C ASP A 443 -30.36 20.29 -30.77
N THR A 444 -30.44 19.61 -29.63
CA THR A 444 -29.31 19.35 -28.72
C THR A 444 -29.09 17.85 -28.60
N PHE A 445 -28.03 17.36 -29.22
CA PHE A 445 -27.74 15.93 -29.26
C PHE A 445 -26.24 15.65 -29.25
N ASP A 446 -25.90 14.38 -29.03
CA ASP A 446 -24.52 13.91 -29.13
C ASP A 446 -24.18 13.60 -30.59
N LEU A 447 -23.24 14.35 -31.16
CA LEU A 447 -22.82 14.16 -32.54
C LEU A 447 -22.19 12.78 -32.77
N TYR A 448 -21.69 12.09 -31.74
CA TYR A 448 -21.15 10.74 -31.90
C TYR A 448 -22.21 9.64 -31.95
N ALA A 449 -23.42 9.90 -31.45
CA ALA A 449 -24.52 8.95 -31.50
C ALA A 449 -25.13 8.86 -32.91
N ALA A 450 -24.92 7.74 -33.61
CA ALA A 450 -25.42 7.52 -34.97
C ALA A 450 -26.94 7.66 -35.11
N ARG A 451 -27.72 7.18 -34.12
CA ARG A 451 -29.18 7.34 -34.09
C ARG A 451 -29.59 8.81 -33.98
N ALA A 452 -28.86 9.60 -33.19
CA ALA A 452 -29.16 11.02 -33.01
C ALA A 452 -28.85 11.83 -34.28
N ARG A 453 -27.72 11.54 -34.95
CA ARG A 453 -27.41 12.14 -36.26
C ARG A 453 -28.47 11.83 -37.32
N ALA A 454 -28.93 10.58 -37.39
CA ALA A 454 -29.97 10.17 -38.33
C ALA A 454 -31.30 10.89 -38.04
N SER A 455 -31.68 11.00 -36.77
CA SER A 455 -32.89 11.73 -36.36
C SER A 455 -32.83 13.22 -36.73
N PHE A 456 -31.72 13.89 -36.44
CA PHE A 456 -31.52 15.30 -36.79
C PHE A 456 -31.50 15.51 -38.31
N ALA A 457 -30.81 14.64 -39.06
CA ALA A 457 -30.75 14.74 -40.52
C ALA A 457 -32.13 14.62 -41.16
N ALA A 458 -32.97 13.67 -40.71
CA ALA A 458 -34.32 13.49 -41.22
C ALA A 458 -35.24 14.69 -40.91
N GLN A 459 -35.17 15.23 -39.68
CA GLN A 459 -35.99 16.36 -39.26
C GLN A 459 -35.55 17.66 -39.96
N ALA A 460 -34.25 17.93 -40.00
CA ALA A 460 -33.69 19.09 -40.68
C ALA A 460 -33.93 19.03 -42.21
N ALA A 461 -33.85 17.85 -42.84
CA ALA A 461 -34.16 17.68 -44.26
C ALA A 461 -35.62 18.04 -44.58
N SER A 462 -36.55 17.60 -43.73
CA SER A 462 -37.98 17.90 -43.84
C SER A 462 -38.26 19.40 -43.67
N GLU A 463 -37.69 20.03 -42.63
CA GLU A 463 -37.93 21.45 -42.32
C GLU A 463 -37.25 22.41 -43.31
N LEU A 464 -36.04 22.08 -43.76
CA LEU A 464 -35.26 22.91 -44.70
C LEU A 464 -35.64 22.66 -46.17
N ARG A 465 -36.42 21.61 -46.46
CA ARG A 465 -36.77 21.13 -47.82
C ARG A 465 -35.56 20.78 -48.67
N ILE A 466 -34.57 20.14 -48.05
CA ILE A 466 -33.30 19.74 -48.68
C ILE A 466 -33.18 18.22 -48.59
N GLY A 467 -32.54 17.59 -49.58
CA GLY A 467 -32.30 16.15 -49.55
C GLY A 467 -31.53 15.73 -48.30
N GLU A 468 -31.96 14.63 -47.67
CA GLU A 468 -31.34 14.10 -46.43
C GLU A 468 -29.85 13.80 -46.62
N ASP A 469 -29.46 13.36 -47.81
CA ASP A 469 -28.07 13.05 -48.17
C ASP A 469 -27.15 14.26 -48.07
N VAL A 470 -27.67 15.46 -48.38
CA VAL A 470 -26.93 16.73 -48.32
C VAL A 470 -26.71 17.14 -46.85
N ILE A 471 -27.76 17.06 -46.03
CA ILE A 471 -27.65 17.34 -44.59
C ILE A 471 -26.72 16.34 -43.89
N ARG A 472 -26.74 15.08 -44.30
CA ARG A 472 -25.85 14.04 -43.77
C ARG A 472 -24.38 14.32 -44.12
N ALA A 473 -24.11 14.78 -45.35
CA ALA A 473 -22.77 15.18 -45.77
C ALA A 473 -22.28 16.41 -45.00
N ASP A 474 -23.14 17.41 -44.79
CA ASP A 474 -22.82 18.61 -44.02
C ASP A 474 -22.56 18.30 -42.54
N LEU A 475 -23.37 17.43 -41.91
CA LEU A 475 -23.13 16.94 -40.54
C LEU A 475 -21.76 16.27 -40.40
N GLY A 476 -21.31 15.53 -41.41
CA GLY A 476 -19.97 14.95 -41.45
C GLY A 476 -18.86 16.01 -41.44
N ARG A 477 -19.05 17.11 -42.19
CA ARG A 477 -18.10 18.24 -42.21
C ARG A 477 -18.08 19.01 -40.89
N VAL A 478 -19.26 19.23 -40.28
CA VAL A 478 -19.38 19.86 -38.96
C VAL A 478 -18.67 19.01 -37.90
N MET A 479 -18.87 17.68 -37.91
CA MET A 479 -18.23 16.76 -36.97
C MET A 479 -16.70 16.86 -37.04
N LEU A 480 -16.11 16.69 -38.23
CA LEU A 480 -14.66 16.74 -38.44
C LEU A 480 -14.04 18.07 -37.98
N LYS A 481 -14.77 19.19 -38.16
CA LYS A 481 -14.28 20.50 -37.73
C LYS A 481 -14.32 20.67 -36.21
N LEU A 482 -15.38 20.16 -35.56
CA LEU A 482 -15.50 20.20 -34.10
C LEU A 482 -14.46 19.31 -33.42
N GLU A 483 -14.14 18.15 -34.01
CA GLU A 483 -13.06 17.27 -33.56
C GLU A 483 -11.70 17.98 -33.60
N ALA A 484 -11.37 18.61 -34.72
CA ALA A 484 -10.11 19.36 -34.86
C ALA A 484 -9.97 20.48 -33.81
N LEU A 485 -11.06 21.19 -33.50
CA LEU A 485 -11.08 22.24 -32.47
C LEU A 485 -10.99 21.66 -31.05
N GLN A 486 -11.60 20.50 -30.81
CA GLN A 486 -11.55 19.81 -29.53
C GLN A 486 -10.14 19.26 -29.25
N ASP A 487 -9.49 18.67 -30.25
CA ASP A 487 -8.12 18.18 -30.18
C ASP A 487 -7.12 19.31 -29.92
N GLU A 488 -7.29 20.47 -30.57
CA GLU A 488 -6.44 21.63 -30.30
C GLU A 488 -6.60 22.13 -28.85
N ARG A 489 -7.83 22.12 -28.33
CA ARG A 489 -8.12 22.52 -26.93
C ARG A 489 -7.57 21.50 -25.93
N LEU A 490 -7.75 20.20 -26.16
CA LEU A 490 -7.16 19.13 -25.36
C LEU A 490 -5.63 19.21 -25.37
N ARG A 491 -5.01 19.48 -26.52
CA ARG A 491 -3.56 19.65 -26.65
C ARG A 491 -3.05 20.87 -25.88
N LYS A 492 -3.79 21.99 -25.86
CA LYS A 492 -3.47 23.15 -25.02
C LYS A 492 -3.66 22.85 -23.52
N ALA A 493 -4.64 22.03 -23.15
CA ALA A 493 -4.87 21.62 -21.77
C ALA A 493 -3.87 20.56 -21.25
N LEU A 494 -3.33 19.72 -22.13
CA LEU A 494 -2.34 18.66 -21.84
C LEU A 494 -0.89 19.13 -21.93
N ALA A 495 -0.62 20.32 -22.47
CA ALA A 495 0.70 20.92 -22.41
C ALA A 495 1.05 21.22 -20.93
N PRO A 496 2.23 20.80 -20.42
CA PRO A 496 2.59 21.07 -19.05
C PRO A 496 2.57 22.58 -18.82
N ALA A 497 1.72 23.02 -17.89
CA ALA A 497 1.75 24.40 -17.43
C ALA A 497 3.15 24.68 -16.90
N ALA A 498 3.91 25.53 -17.60
CA ALA A 498 5.12 26.08 -17.04
C ALA A 498 4.72 26.76 -15.73
N VAL A 499 5.26 26.27 -14.61
CA VAL A 499 5.05 26.89 -13.31
C VAL A 499 5.57 28.31 -13.42
N GLU A 500 4.68 29.29 -13.50
CA GLU A 500 5.06 30.70 -13.50
C GLU A 500 5.86 30.94 -12.22
N ALA A 501 7.14 31.29 -12.37
CA ALA A 501 8.02 31.56 -11.25
C ALA A 501 7.43 32.74 -10.46
N VAL A 502 7.14 32.51 -9.17
CA VAL A 502 6.63 33.55 -8.28
C VAL A 502 7.63 34.71 -8.28
N GLN A 503 7.20 35.87 -8.77
CA GLN A 503 8.04 37.06 -8.82
C GLN A 503 8.19 37.64 -7.41
N ILE A 504 9.42 37.60 -6.88
CA ILE A 504 9.77 38.19 -5.59
C ILE A 504 9.97 39.69 -5.79
N GLY A 505 9.32 40.53 -4.98
CA GLY A 505 9.57 41.97 -5.00
C GLY A 505 11.02 42.31 -4.64
N GLU A 506 11.55 43.42 -5.17
CA GLU A 506 12.95 43.81 -4.95
C GLU A 506 13.29 44.07 -3.47
N GLU A 507 12.32 44.54 -2.67
CA GLU A 507 12.47 44.73 -1.22
C GLU A 507 12.55 43.38 -0.48
N ASP A 508 11.62 42.47 -0.78
CA ASP A 508 11.59 41.11 -0.21
C ASP A 508 12.86 40.31 -0.57
N LYS A 509 13.34 40.47 -1.80
CA LYS A 509 14.58 39.87 -2.28
C LYS A 509 15.78 40.39 -1.49
N ARG A 510 15.84 41.69 -1.21
CA ARG A 510 16.92 42.28 -0.41
C ARG A 510 16.89 41.78 1.04
N ALA A 511 15.71 41.71 1.66
CA ALA A 511 15.56 41.19 3.01
C ALA A 511 15.97 39.70 3.08
N ALA A 512 15.56 38.90 2.11
CA ALA A 512 15.91 37.48 2.02
C ALA A 512 17.42 37.26 1.81
N LEU A 513 18.07 38.06 0.95
CA LEU A 513 19.54 38.04 0.79
C LEU A 513 20.26 38.47 2.06
N ALA A 514 19.74 39.48 2.76
CA ALA A 514 20.31 39.94 4.02
C ALA A 514 20.27 38.83 5.08
N LEU A 515 19.18 38.06 5.16
CA LEU A 515 19.11 36.87 6.00
C LEU A 515 20.18 35.85 5.60
N LEU A 516 20.28 35.48 4.31
CA LEU A 516 21.25 34.47 3.85
C LEU A 516 22.72 34.92 4.01
N ALA A 517 22.98 36.22 4.07
CA ALA A 517 24.29 36.79 4.31
C ALA A 517 24.64 36.96 5.80
N ASP A 518 23.73 36.65 6.73
CA ASP A 518 23.95 36.80 8.16
C ASP A 518 25.06 35.84 8.67
N PRO A 519 26.11 36.33 9.35
CA PRO A 519 27.18 35.49 9.89
C PRO A 519 26.70 34.43 10.91
N ASP A 520 25.60 34.68 11.63
CA ASP A 520 24.95 33.72 12.52
C ASP A 520 23.60 33.26 11.94
N LEU A 521 23.62 32.87 10.67
CA LEU A 521 22.42 32.39 9.96
C LEU A 521 21.71 31.25 10.71
N MET A 522 22.47 30.31 11.28
CA MET A 522 21.91 29.17 12.00
C MET A 522 21.22 29.59 13.30
N GLY A 523 21.85 30.44 14.11
CA GLY A 523 21.23 31.00 15.31
C GLY A 523 20.00 31.83 14.97
N ARG A 524 20.07 32.60 13.88
CA ARG A 524 18.95 33.40 13.39
C ARG A 524 17.75 32.57 12.97
N ILE A 525 17.96 31.49 12.21
CA ILE A 525 16.88 30.54 11.82
C ILE A 525 16.19 29.97 13.06
N VAL A 526 16.94 29.58 14.09
CA VAL A 526 16.36 29.05 15.34
C VAL A 526 15.50 30.11 16.02
N ALA A 527 16.02 31.33 16.17
CA ALA A 527 15.33 32.44 16.80
C ALA A 527 14.02 32.80 16.05
N ASP A 528 14.07 32.83 14.72
CA ASP A 528 12.92 33.10 13.86
C ASP A 528 11.89 31.96 13.94
N MET A 529 12.31 30.70 14.06
CA MET A 529 11.42 29.56 14.30
C MET A 529 10.81 29.56 15.72
N ASP A 530 11.54 30.05 16.73
CA ASP A 530 11.02 30.32 18.07
C ASP A 530 9.92 31.40 18.04
N ALA A 531 10.17 32.50 17.35
CA ALA A 531 9.20 33.58 17.15
C ALA A 531 7.96 33.11 16.36
N ALA A 532 8.13 32.24 15.38
CA ALA A 532 7.04 31.59 14.64
C ALA A 532 6.22 30.58 15.48
N GLY A 533 6.71 30.25 16.69
CA GLY A 533 5.95 29.59 17.74
C GLY A 533 6.29 28.13 18.00
N ILE A 534 7.51 27.67 17.70
CA ILE A 534 8.04 26.38 18.16
C ILE A 534 9.02 26.63 19.30
N THR A 535 8.76 26.17 20.52
CA THR A 535 9.67 26.39 21.67
C THR A 535 10.58 25.20 21.94
N GLY A 536 11.82 25.44 22.39
CA GLY A 536 12.64 24.45 23.14
C GLY A 536 13.32 23.31 22.37
N GLU A 537 13.10 23.18 21.05
CA GLU A 537 13.72 22.10 20.26
C GLU A 537 14.76 22.59 19.23
N VAL A 538 15.86 23.20 19.71
CA VAL A 538 16.88 23.83 18.84
C VAL A 538 17.39 22.88 17.75
N THR A 539 17.86 21.68 18.13
CA THR A 539 18.43 20.69 17.20
C THR A 539 17.40 20.18 16.20
N ASN A 540 16.19 19.82 16.64
CA ASN A 540 15.16 19.31 15.75
C ASN A 540 14.68 20.36 14.75
N LYS A 541 14.60 21.64 15.15
CA LYS A 541 14.28 22.76 14.26
C LYS A 541 15.34 22.90 13.17
N LEU A 542 16.62 22.96 13.56
CA LEU A 542 17.74 23.10 12.63
C LEU A 542 17.82 21.93 11.67
N VAL A 543 17.78 20.69 12.17
CA VAL A 543 17.88 19.49 11.33
C VAL A 543 16.67 19.39 10.40
N GLY A 544 15.47 19.72 10.88
CA GLY A 544 14.27 19.82 10.06
C GLY A 544 14.42 20.82 8.91
N TYR A 545 14.90 22.04 9.22
CA TYR A 545 15.11 23.11 8.24
C TYR A 545 16.23 22.78 7.24
N LEU A 546 17.34 22.21 7.71
CA LEU A 546 18.46 21.77 6.88
C LEU A 546 18.01 20.65 5.94
N ALA A 547 17.38 19.59 6.45
CA ALA A 547 16.89 18.53 5.57
C ALA A 547 15.90 19.06 4.54
N ALA A 548 14.99 19.97 4.90
CA ALA A 548 14.11 20.63 3.94
C ALA A 548 14.89 21.40 2.86
N THR A 549 16.00 22.05 3.23
CA THR A 549 16.91 22.74 2.31
C THR A 549 17.69 21.78 1.40
N SER A 550 18.04 20.59 1.90
CA SER A 550 18.78 19.57 1.14
C SER A 550 18.06 19.09 -0.13
N ARG A 551 16.77 19.39 -0.32
CA ARG A 551 16.03 19.17 -1.58
C ARG A 551 16.73 19.76 -2.81
N LYS A 552 17.58 20.77 -2.62
CA LYS A 552 18.36 21.44 -3.68
C LYS A 552 19.68 20.72 -3.99
N LEU A 553 20.08 19.72 -3.20
CA LEU A 553 21.20 18.82 -3.49
C LEU A 553 20.77 17.66 -4.40
N ALA A 554 21.75 16.96 -4.97
CA ALA A 554 21.49 15.75 -5.77
C ALA A 554 20.97 14.59 -4.92
N ASN A 555 21.44 14.45 -3.68
CA ASN A 555 21.04 13.41 -2.73
C ASN A 555 20.49 14.09 -1.46
N PRO A 556 19.18 14.33 -1.37
CA PRO A 556 18.58 15.02 -0.23
C PRO A 556 18.50 14.10 1.01
N LEU A 557 18.53 14.73 2.20
CA LEU A 557 18.27 14.07 3.47
C LEU A 557 16.79 13.68 3.59
N ALA A 558 16.53 12.56 4.26
CA ALA A 558 15.19 12.13 4.63
C ALA A 558 15.03 12.18 6.16
N ILE A 559 13.86 12.61 6.65
CA ILE A 559 13.56 12.72 8.09
C ILE A 559 12.33 11.88 8.46
N VAL A 560 12.44 11.21 9.61
CA VAL A 560 11.33 10.58 10.33
C VAL A 560 11.27 11.17 11.73
N ILE A 561 10.14 11.78 12.11
CA ILE A 561 9.89 12.20 13.50
C ILE A 561 9.14 11.08 14.23
N ARG A 562 9.76 10.53 15.28
CA ARG A 562 9.21 9.48 16.14
C ARG A 562 8.94 10.01 17.55
N SER A 563 7.72 9.83 18.05
CA SER A 563 7.36 10.18 19.45
C SER A 563 6.04 9.52 19.88
N SER A 564 5.57 9.76 21.10
CA SER A 564 4.21 9.38 21.55
C SER A 564 3.10 10.26 20.95
N SER A 565 1.85 9.78 20.93
CA SER A 565 0.72 10.56 20.41
C SER A 565 0.55 11.86 21.20
N ALA A 566 0.20 12.96 20.51
CA ALA A 566 0.03 14.31 21.05
C ALA A 566 1.31 15.05 21.54
N ALA A 567 2.51 14.51 21.34
CA ALA A 567 3.76 15.21 21.72
C ALA A 567 4.09 16.45 20.86
N GLY A 568 3.41 16.65 19.72
CA GLY A 568 3.65 17.81 18.83
C GLY A 568 4.43 17.52 17.54
N LYS A 569 4.54 16.25 17.11
CA LYS A 569 5.24 15.86 15.86
C LYS A 569 4.77 16.61 14.62
N THR A 570 3.46 16.63 14.40
CA THR A 570 2.85 17.33 13.27
C THR A 570 3.08 18.83 13.37
N SER A 571 3.13 19.37 14.60
CA SER A 571 3.41 20.79 14.81
C SER A 571 4.85 21.15 14.43
N LEU A 572 5.83 20.31 14.73
CA LEU A 572 7.22 20.51 14.29
C LEU A 572 7.33 20.43 12.76
N MET A 573 6.73 19.40 12.15
CA MET A 573 6.69 19.25 10.69
C MET A 573 6.04 20.46 10.01
N ASP A 574 4.86 20.87 10.48
CA ASP A 574 4.12 21.99 9.89
C ASP A 574 4.86 23.31 10.00
N ALA A 575 5.59 23.52 11.08
CA ALA A 575 6.32 24.75 11.29
C ALA A 575 7.61 24.81 10.44
N VAL A 576 8.31 23.68 10.23
CA VAL A 576 9.40 23.60 9.25
C VAL A 576 8.85 23.81 7.83
N LEU A 577 7.77 23.11 7.47
CA LEU A 577 7.14 23.23 6.16
C LEU A 577 6.60 24.64 5.90
N ALA A 578 6.16 25.37 6.93
CA ALA A 578 5.72 26.75 6.80
C ALA A 578 6.85 27.67 6.27
N MET A 579 8.10 27.43 6.68
CA MET A 579 9.27 28.19 6.23
C MET A 579 9.68 27.88 4.78
N MET A 580 9.10 26.84 4.18
CA MET A 580 9.43 26.41 2.81
C MET A 580 8.40 26.96 1.80
N PRO A 581 8.83 27.30 0.57
CA PRO A 581 7.94 27.81 -0.49
C PRO A 581 6.78 26.85 -0.74
N ALA A 582 5.57 27.38 -0.98
CA ALA A 582 4.37 26.56 -1.18
C ALA A 582 4.45 25.71 -2.46
N GLU A 583 5.09 26.23 -3.49
CA GLU A 583 5.32 25.59 -4.78
C GLU A 583 6.38 24.47 -4.73
N GLU A 584 7.21 24.43 -3.67
CA GLU A 584 8.27 23.43 -3.47
C GLU A 584 7.94 22.40 -2.40
N LYS A 585 6.69 22.37 -1.90
CA LYS A 585 6.25 21.39 -0.88
C LYS A 585 4.92 20.76 -1.24
N ILE A 586 4.80 19.48 -0.92
CA ILE A 586 3.58 18.70 -1.08
C ILE A 586 3.35 17.96 0.23
N LYS A 587 2.16 18.12 0.81
CA LYS A 587 1.80 17.48 2.08
C LYS A 587 0.58 16.59 1.88
N TYR A 588 0.69 15.34 2.29
CA TYR A 588 -0.41 14.39 2.34
C TYR A 588 -0.62 13.88 3.77
N SER A 589 -1.89 13.66 4.13
CA SER A 589 -2.22 12.97 5.39
C SER A 589 -1.89 11.49 5.30
N ALA A 590 -2.20 10.86 4.15
CA ALA A 590 -1.84 9.50 3.78
C ALA A 590 -1.79 9.39 2.24
N MET A 591 -1.00 8.46 1.72
CA MET A 591 -0.79 8.26 0.28
C MET A 591 -0.63 6.76 -0.03
N THR A 592 -1.05 6.29 -1.21
CA THR A 592 -0.84 4.89 -1.63
C THR A 592 0.40 4.80 -2.51
N GLY A 593 1.10 3.65 -2.50
CA GLY A 593 2.29 3.47 -3.36
C GLY A 593 1.99 3.69 -4.85
N GLN A 594 0.82 3.25 -5.33
CA GLN A 594 0.38 3.47 -6.70
C GLN A 594 0.23 4.95 -7.05
N SER A 595 -0.35 5.76 -6.16
CA SER A 595 -0.53 7.20 -6.43
C SER A 595 0.78 7.95 -6.65
N LEU A 596 1.89 7.52 -6.03
CA LEU A 596 3.20 8.14 -6.23
C LEU A 596 3.74 7.94 -7.64
N PHE A 597 3.47 6.79 -8.28
CA PHE A 597 3.93 6.53 -9.66
C PHE A 597 3.20 7.37 -10.71
N TYR A 598 1.92 7.70 -10.46
CA TYR A 598 1.12 8.54 -11.36
C TYR A 598 1.29 10.04 -11.09
N MET A 599 2.13 10.43 -10.11
CA MET A 599 2.50 11.83 -9.85
C MET A 599 3.51 12.40 -10.87
N GLY A 600 3.82 11.69 -11.96
CA GLY A 600 4.70 12.20 -13.03
C GLY A 600 4.25 13.55 -13.60
N GLN A 601 2.95 13.84 -13.54
CA GLN A 601 2.39 15.14 -13.93
C GLN A 601 2.72 16.29 -12.96
N ALA A 602 3.08 15.98 -11.70
CA ALA A 602 3.27 16.96 -10.62
C ALA A 602 4.73 17.41 -10.39
N ASN A 603 5.71 16.84 -11.11
CA ASN A 603 7.16 17.07 -10.99
C ASN A 603 7.65 17.16 -9.52
N LEU A 604 8.18 16.06 -8.97
CA LEU A 604 8.66 16.00 -7.58
C LEU A 604 10.12 16.48 -7.40
N LYS A 605 10.79 16.88 -8.49
CA LYS A 605 12.17 17.32 -8.47
C LYS A 605 12.34 18.60 -7.65
N HIS A 606 13.29 18.58 -6.72
CA HIS A 606 13.58 19.63 -5.76
C HIS A 606 12.39 20.00 -4.84
N LYS A 607 11.45 19.07 -4.61
CA LYS A 607 10.32 19.28 -3.71
C LYS A 607 10.46 18.53 -2.39
N ILE A 608 9.68 18.95 -1.40
CA ILE A 608 9.51 18.27 -0.12
C ILE A 608 8.22 17.47 -0.17
N LEU A 609 8.32 16.16 0.05
CA LEU A 609 7.18 15.26 0.20
C LEU A 609 6.95 14.97 1.68
N ALA A 610 5.92 15.60 2.25
CA ALA A 610 5.57 15.47 3.65
C ALA A 610 4.39 14.49 3.87
N LEU A 611 4.58 13.49 4.73
CA LEU A 611 3.58 12.46 5.06
C LEU A 611 3.30 12.49 6.57
N ALA A 612 2.09 12.93 6.95
CA ALA A 612 1.75 13.22 8.35
C ALA A 612 1.47 11.96 9.21
N GLU A 613 0.96 10.87 8.63
CA GLU A 613 0.66 9.64 9.37
C GLU A 613 1.14 8.39 8.63
N GLU A 614 1.93 7.56 9.30
CA GLU A 614 2.65 6.42 8.71
C GLU A 614 1.74 5.28 8.20
N GLU A 615 0.47 5.20 8.61
CA GLU A 615 -0.46 4.24 7.98
C GLU A 615 -0.52 4.43 6.46
N GLY A 616 -0.28 5.65 5.96
CA GLY A 616 -0.07 5.93 4.53
C GLY A 616 1.33 5.55 4.01
N ALA A 617 2.39 5.86 4.75
CA ALA A 617 3.78 5.60 4.32
C ALA A 617 4.08 4.10 4.20
N SER A 618 3.52 3.25 5.07
CA SER A 618 3.71 1.78 5.00
C SER A 618 3.26 1.18 3.66
N ARG A 619 2.15 1.67 3.09
CA ARG A 619 1.61 1.26 1.78
C ARG A 619 2.37 1.83 0.59
N ALA A 620 3.23 2.83 0.82
CA ALA A 620 4.08 3.46 -0.18
C ALA A 620 5.58 3.20 0.06
N SER A 621 5.93 2.40 1.07
CA SER A 621 7.31 2.19 1.55
C SER A 621 8.26 1.77 0.41
N TYR A 622 7.82 0.86 -0.47
CA TYR A 622 8.61 0.43 -1.62
C TYR A 622 8.94 1.58 -2.59
N ALA A 623 7.94 2.38 -2.99
CA ALA A 623 8.14 3.49 -3.91
C ALA A 623 8.95 4.63 -3.27
N LEU A 624 8.76 4.89 -1.97
CA LEU A 624 9.56 5.85 -1.22
C LEU A 624 11.03 5.41 -1.09
N LYS A 625 11.30 4.11 -0.97
CA LYS A 625 12.67 3.55 -0.97
C LYS A 625 13.37 3.79 -2.30
N LEU A 626 12.72 3.40 -3.40
CA LEU A 626 13.23 3.58 -4.77
C LEU A 626 13.54 5.04 -5.06
N LEU A 627 12.59 5.95 -4.75
CA LEU A 627 12.76 7.38 -4.98
C LEU A 627 13.92 7.98 -4.18
N GLN A 628 14.25 7.39 -3.02
CA GLN A 628 15.37 7.84 -2.20
C GLN A 628 16.72 7.23 -2.62
N SER A 629 16.75 5.98 -3.10
CA SER A 629 17.99 5.30 -3.49
C SER A 629 18.38 5.52 -4.95
N GLU A 630 17.41 5.58 -5.85
CA GLU A 630 17.61 5.66 -7.30
C GLU A 630 17.35 7.07 -7.84
N GLY A 631 16.70 7.94 -7.06
CA GLY A 631 16.41 9.32 -7.45
C GLY A 631 15.34 9.44 -8.54
N GLU A 632 14.74 8.34 -8.96
CA GLU A 632 13.64 8.30 -9.92
C GLU A 632 12.68 7.13 -9.63
N LEU A 633 11.46 7.24 -10.14
CA LEU A 633 10.48 6.16 -10.18
C LEU A 633 9.95 6.01 -11.59
N THR A 634 10.02 4.81 -12.13
CA THR A 634 9.44 4.47 -13.44
C THR A 634 8.43 3.36 -13.27
N ILE A 635 7.24 3.54 -13.85
CA ILE A 635 6.29 2.45 -14.04
C ILE A 635 5.81 2.45 -15.48
N ALA A 636 5.80 1.29 -16.12
CA ALA A 636 5.13 1.10 -17.39
C ALA A 636 3.67 0.74 -17.10
N SER A 637 2.73 1.57 -17.55
CA SER A 637 1.30 1.31 -17.42
C SER A 637 0.63 1.49 -18.77
N THR A 638 -0.27 0.58 -19.13
CA THR A 638 -0.95 0.59 -20.42
C THR A 638 -1.98 1.72 -20.46
N GLY A 639 -1.73 2.74 -21.28
CA GLY A 639 -2.67 3.81 -21.61
C GLY A 639 -3.33 3.56 -22.96
N LYS A 640 -4.44 4.25 -23.22
CA LYS A 640 -5.05 4.29 -24.55
C LYS A 640 -4.47 5.46 -25.33
N ASP A 641 -4.04 5.21 -26.55
CA ASP A 641 -3.73 6.29 -27.49
C ASP A 641 -5.02 7.01 -27.88
N ALA A 642 -5.09 8.31 -27.61
CA ALA A 642 -6.28 9.13 -27.87
C ALA A 642 -6.63 9.22 -29.36
N ALA A 643 -5.65 9.01 -30.26
CA ALA A 643 -5.86 9.08 -31.70
C ALA A 643 -6.25 7.73 -32.32
N THR A 644 -5.73 6.62 -31.79
CA THR A 644 -5.87 5.29 -32.43
C THR A 644 -6.69 4.29 -31.63
N GLY A 645 -6.99 4.58 -30.36
CA GLY A 645 -7.71 3.68 -29.45
C GLY A 645 -6.94 2.41 -29.08
N ASN A 646 -5.71 2.26 -29.59
CA ASN A 646 -4.83 1.14 -29.31
C ASN A 646 -4.22 1.28 -27.90
N LEU A 647 -3.95 0.13 -27.28
CA LEU A 647 -3.19 0.09 -26.04
C LEU A 647 -1.74 0.43 -26.35
N ILE A 648 -1.28 1.56 -25.83
CA ILE A 648 0.12 1.95 -25.83
C ILE A 648 0.65 1.86 -24.41
N THR A 649 1.79 1.21 -24.23
CA THR A 649 2.49 1.25 -22.95
C THR A 649 2.95 2.69 -22.73
N GLN A 650 2.36 3.37 -21.76
CA GLN A 650 2.78 4.69 -21.33
C GLN A 650 3.70 4.52 -20.13
N GLU A 651 4.92 5.02 -20.28
CA GLU A 651 5.88 5.06 -19.20
C GLU A 651 5.61 6.30 -18.35
N TYR A 652 5.27 6.09 -17.09
CA TYR A 652 5.13 7.16 -16.10
C TYR A 652 6.46 7.24 -15.33
N ARG A 653 7.15 8.36 -15.51
CA ARG A 653 8.40 8.64 -14.82
C ARG A 653 8.20 9.80 -13.84
N VAL A 654 8.68 9.61 -12.62
CA VAL A 654 8.73 10.63 -11.58
C VAL A 654 10.18 10.86 -11.25
N GLU A 655 10.69 12.04 -11.61
CA GLU A 655 12.07 12.41 -11.34
C GLU A 655 12.20 13.05 -9.95
N GLY A 656 13.18 12.59 -9.18
CA GLY A 656 13.75 13.29 -8.04
C GLY A 656 14.89 14.23 -8.47
N PRO A 657 15.66 14.79 -7.51
CA PRO A 657 15.67 14.50 -6.08
C PRO A 657 14.46 15.03 -5.30
N VAL A 658 13.99 14.28 -4.30
CA VAL A 658 12.90 14.69 -3.39
C VAL A 658 13.33 14.52 -1.94
N MET A 659 13.02 15.51 -1.09
CA MET A 659 13.21 15.41 0.35
C MET A 659 12.00 14.73 0.97
N LEU A 660 12.21 13.65 1.73
CA LEU A 660 11.14 12.93 2.43
C LEU A 660 11.01 13.43 3.87
N PHE A 661 9.81 13.87 4.26
CA PHE A 661 9.52 14.29 5.64
C PHE A 661 8.34 13.51 6.20
N THR A 662 8.58 12.59 7.12
CA THR A 662 7.55 11.70 7.66
C THR A 662 7.40 11.84 9.17
N THR A 663 6.19 11.70 9.68
CA THR A 663 5.90 11.67 11.12
C THR A 663 5.22 10.35 11.50
N THR A 664 5.62 9.75 12.63
CA THR A 664 5.06 8.48 13.11
C THR A 664 4.85 8.42 14.63
N THR A 665 3.77 7.74 15.03
CA THR A 665 3.50 7.30 16.40
C THR A 665 3.85 5.83 16.64
N ALA A 666 4.11 5.05 15.59
CA ALA A 666 4.38 3.63 15.69
C ALA A 666 5.82 3.37 16.15
N LEU A 667 5.99 2.30 16.93
CA LEU A 667 7.31 1.82 17.32
C LEU A 667 7.96 1.00 16.21
N ASP A 668 7.16 0.37 15.35
CA ASP A 668 7.57 -0.55 14.29
C ASP A 668 7.40 0.09 12.90
N ILE A 669 8.45 0.76 12.44
CA ILE A 669 8.58 1.21 11.04
C ILE A 669 9.41 0.18 10.28
N ASP A 670 9.21 0.09 8.97
CA ASP A 670 10.11 -0.62 8.07
C ASP A 670 11.58 -0.31 8.40
N PRO A 671 12.36 -1.29 8.90
CA PRO A 671 13.75 -1.06 9.32
C PRO A 671 14.64 -0.54 8.19
N GLU A 672 14.30 -0.87 6.95
CA GLU A 672 15.03 -0.47 5.77
C GLU A 672 14.82 1.02 5.45
N LEU A 673 13.60 1.55 5.65
CA LEU A 673 13.28 2.97 5.50
C LEU A 673 13.85 3.79 6.68
N LEU A 674 13.79 3.27 7.91
CA LEU A 674 14.41 3.89 9.08
C LEU A 674 15.92 4.06 8.90
N ASN A 675 16.61 3.03 8.39
CA ASN A 675 18.05 3.09 8.13
C ASN A 675 18.43 4.10 7.05
N ARG A 676 17.46 4.60 6.29
CA ARG A 676 17.61 5.60 5.23
C ARG A 676 17.31 7.02 5.71
N CYS A 677 16.60 7.19 6.82
CA CYS A 677 16.21 8.49 7.34
C CYS A 677 17.06 8.90 8.56
N LEU A 678 17.06 10.19 8.86
CA LEU A 678 17.41 10.75 10.17
C LEU A 678 16.20 10.64 11.09
N VAL A 679 16.39 10.01 12.25
CA VAL A 679 15.31 9.82 13.23
C VAL A 679 15.36 10.94 14.27
N LEU A 680 14.33 11.79 14.27
CA LEU A 680 14.16 12.85 15.26
C LEU A 680 13.20 12.41 16.35
N SER A 681 13.54 12.70 17.60
CA SER A 681 12.66 12.50 18.75
C SER A 681 12.27 13.85 19.37
N VAL A 682 10.98 14.00 19.64
CA VAL A 682 10.37 15.21 20.26
C VAL A 682 10.58 15.16 21.78
N ASP A 683 10.86 16.29 22.42
CA ASP A 683 11.05 16.36 23.86
C ASP A 683 9.69 16.33 24.59
N GLU A 684 9.44 15.26 25.33
CA GLU A 684 8.22 15.04 26.13
C GLU A 684 8.41 15.47 27.60
N GLY A 685 9.47 16.21 27.90
CA GLY A 685 9.83 16.67 29.23
C GLY A 685 8.83 17.66 29.84
N ARG A 686 8.80 17.70 31.18
CA ARG A 686 7.94 18.61 31.95
C ARG A 686 8.26 20.09 31.67
N GLN A 687 9.54 20.43 31.55
CA GLN A 687 9.98 21.81 31.26
C GLN A 687 9.50 22.26 29.88
N GLN A 688 9.63 21.40 28.88
CA GLN A 688 9.15 21.64 27.51
C GLN A 688 7.63 21.80 27.47
N THR A 689 6.89 20.93 28.15
CA THR A 689 5.43 21.05 28.27
C THR A 689 5.01 22.38 28.91
N GLN A 690 5.71 22.82 29.96
CA GLN A 690 5.45 24.11 30.60
C GLN A 690 5.73 25.30 29.67
N ALA A 691 6.78 25.23 28.86
CA ALA A 691 7.10 26.25 27.86
C ALA A 691 5.99 26.35 26.80
N ILE A 692 5.53 25.20 26.28
CA ILE A 692 4.40 25.14 25.32
C ILE A 692 3.13 25.76 25.93
N HIS A 693 2.77 25.41 27.17
CA HIS A 693 1.61 26.01 27.84
C HIS A 693 1.75 27.53 28.03
N ARG A 694 2.96 28.01 28.36
CA ARG A 694 3.22 29.46 28.47
C ARG A 694 3.01 30.15 27.13
N LEU A 695 3.53 29.59 26.04
CA LEU A 695 3.35 30.12 24.70
C LEU A 695 1.88 30.12 24.27
N GLN A 696 1.14 29.04 24.53
CA GLN A 696 -0.29 28.95 24.22
C GLN A 696 -1.11 30.02 24.95
N ARG A 697 -0.76 30.34 26.20
CA ARG A 697 -1.36 31.46 26.94
C ARG A 697 -0.97 32.81 26.36
N GLN A 698 0.31 33.02 26.04
CA GLN A 698 0.80 34.26 25.44
C GLN A 698 0.12 34.55 24.10
N ARG A 699 -0.16 33.54 23.27
CA ARG A 699 -0.91 33.68 22.01
C ARG A 699 -2.32 34.27 22.17
N ARG A 700 -2.90 34.23 23.38
CA ARG A 700 -4.22 34.82 23.67
C ARG A 700 -4.14 36.25 24.20
N THR A 701 -2.94 36.82 24.30
CA THR A 701 -2.71 38.22 24.71
C THR A 701 -2.57 39.14 23.49
N LEU A 702 -2.66 40.46 23.70
CA LEU A 702 -2.40 41.46 22.66
C LEU A 702 -0.99 41.29 22.04
N GLN A 703 0.01 41.02 22.88
CA GLN A 703 1.37 40.73 22.43
C GLN A 703 1.43 39.48 21.55
N GLY A 704 0.61 38.47 21.84
CA GLY A 704 0.47 37.27 21.00
C GLY A 704 -0.22 37.52 19.65
N LEU A 705 -1.11 38.52 19.56
CA LEU A 705 -1.71 38.94 18.30
C LEU A 705 -0.72 39.69 17.42
N LEU A 706 0.11 40.57 18.00
CA LEU A 706 1.20 41.23 17.27
C LEU A 706 2.24 40.23 16.78
N ALA A 707 2.62 39.26 17.63
CA ALA A 707 3.51 38.16 17.26
C ALA A 707 2.96 37.29 16.10
N ARG A 708 1.64 37.31 15.83
CA ARG A 708 1.06 36.62 14.68
C ARG A 708 1.39 37.33 13.36
N GLN A 709 1.34 38.67 13.34
CA GLN A 709 1.76 39.44 12.17
C GLN A 709 3.26 39.28 11.93
N GLU A 710 4.06 39.31 13.00
CA GLU A 710 5.50 39.06 12.93
C GLU A 710 5.81 37.65 12.40
N LYS A 711 5.05 36.64 12.83
CA LYS A 711 5.13 35.28 12.26
C LYS A 711 4.88 35.25 10.76
N GLU A 712 3.85 35.96 10.27
CA GLU A 712 3.53 36.00 8.83
C GLU A 712 4.68 36.62 8.03
N TYR A 713 5.29 37.69 8.55
CA TYR A 713 6.49 38.30 7.99
C TYR A 713 7.69 37.34 7.97
N ILE A 714 8.01 36.71 9.10
CA ILE A 714 9.13 35.75 9.22
C ILE A 714 8.95 34.60 8.24
N VAL A 715 7.75 34.04 8.14
CA VAL A 715 7.45 32.95 7.21
C VAL A 715 7.68 33.39 5.76
N ALA A 716 7.22 34.58 5.37
CA ALA A 716 7.46 35.10 4.02
C ALA A 716 8.96 35.31 3.74
N LEU A 717 9.71 35.86 4.71
CA LEU A 717 11.15 36.07 4.64
C LEU A 717 11.90 34.76 4.36
N HIS A 718 11.64 33.70 5.14
CA HIS A 718 12.28 32.41 4.94
C HIS A 718 11.87 31.74 3.63
N GLN A 719 10.61 31.84 3.20
CA GLN A 719 10.19 31.31 1.91
C GLN A 719 10.93 32.01 0.76
N ASN A 720 11.08 33.33 0.82
CA ASN A 720 11.83 34.08 -0.17
C ASN A 720 13.32 33.74 -0.14
N ALA A 721 13.94 33.59 1.03
CA ALA A 721 15.32 33.13 1.15
C ALA A 721 15.50 31.74 0.52
N GLN A 722 14.58 30.81 0.77
CA GLN A 722 14.59 29.48 0.20
C GLN A 722 14.42 29.47 -1.34
N ARG A 723 13.66 30.41 -1.91
CA ARG A 723 13.55 30.60 -3.37
C ARG A 723 14.86 31.09 -4.01
N LEU A 724 15.64 31.88 -3.27
CA LEU A 724 16.90 32.44 -3.77
C LEU A 724 18.07 31.45 -3.73
N LEU A 725 17.97 30.35 -2.97
CA LEU A 725 19.01 29.34 -2.93
C LEU A 725 19.11 28.61 -4.28
N ARG A 726 20.33 28.59 -4.86
CA ARG A 726 20.62 27.86 -6.10
C ARG A 726 21.13 26.45 -5.79
N PRO A 727 20.79 25.44 -6.62
CA PRO A 727 21.35 24.10 -6.50
C PRO A 727 22.78 24.09 -7.04
N LEU A 728 23.76 24.38 -6.18
CA LEU A 728 25.20 24.37 -6.50
C LEU A 728 25.82 23.04 -6.08
N ALA A 729 26.89 22.62 -6.76
CA ALA A 729 27.70 21.50 -6.29
C ALA A 729 28.46 21.91 -5.01
N VAL A 730 28.70 20.96 -4.11
CA VAL A 730 29.49 21.19 -2.91
C VAL A 730 30.76 20.36 -2.98
N MET A 731 31.89 21.00 -2.73
CA MET A 731 33.21 20.38 -2.68
C MET A 731 33.73 20.47 -1.25
N ASN A 732 34.07 19.32 -0.66
CA ASN A 732 34.61 19.27 0.68
C ASN A 732 36.13 19.02 0.64
N PRO A 733 36.97 20.05 0.88
CA PRO A 733 38.44 19.90 0.87
C PRO A 733 38.99 19.13 2.08
N TYR A 734 38.12 18.78 3.04
CA TYR A 734 38.45 17.99 4.22
C TYR A 734 37.95 16.54 4.11
N ALA A 735 37.27 16.15 3.02
CA ALA A 735 36.60 14.87 2.88
C ALA A 735 37.49 13.65 3.24
N GLU A 736 38.71 13.60 2.72
CA GLU A 736 39.66 12.49 2.99
C GLU A 736 40.15 12.41 4.44
N ARG A 737 39.98 13.48 5.22
CA ARG A 737 40.41 13.59 6.62
C ARG A 737 39.27 13.37 7.60
N LEU A 738 38.02 13.34 7.16
CA LEU A 738 36.89 13.11 8.04
C LEU A 738 36.91 11.68 8.57
N THR A 739 36.73 11.53 9.88
CA THR A 739 36.59 10.22 10.52
C THR A 739 35.14 9.95 10.88
N PHE A 740 34.73 8.68 10.78
CA PHE A 740 33.40 8.22 11.16
C PHE A 740 33.51 6.76 11.62
N PRO A 741 32.68 6.29 12.57
CA PRO A 741 32.67 4.89 12.98
C PRO A 741 32.56 3.91 11.82
N ASP A 742 33.39 2.87 11.82
CA ASP A 742 33.41 1.80 10.80
C ASP A 742 33.07 0.42 11.38
N ASN A 743 32.74 0.37 12.67
CA ASN A 743 32.51 -0.85 13.45
C ASN A 743 31.23 -1.63 13.12
N ALA A 744 30.27 -1.04 12.39
CA ALA A 744 29.01 -1.70 12.06
C ALA A 744 28.54 -1.39 10.63
N THR A 745 27.94 -2.36 9.94
CA THR A 745 27.44 -2.20 8.55
C THR A 745 26.48 -1.02 8.40
N ARG A 746 25.76 -0.64 9.46
CA ARG A 746 24.86 0.51 9.50
C ARG A 746 25.59 1.84 9.32
N THR A 747 26.83 1.97 9.81
CA THR A 747 27.59 3.22 9.78
C THR A 747 27.91 3.66 8.35
N ARG A 748 27.94 2.74 7.38
CA ARG A 748 28.08 3.06 5.94
C ARG A 748 27.00 4.04 5.45
N ARG A 749 25.75 3.82 5.88
CA ARG A 749 24.61 4.68 5.49
C ARG A 749 24.56 5.96 6.32
N ASP A 750 24.95 5.88 7.59
CA ASP A 750 24.95 7.04 8.48
C ASP A 750 26.11 8.01 8.15
N HIS A 751 27.21 7.50 7.60
CA HIS A 751 28.31 8.33 7.08
C HIS A 751 27.85 9.20 5.91
N GLU A 752 27.12 8.64 4.94
CA GLU A 752 26.57 9.41 3.81
C GLU A 752 25.63 10.53 4.29
N LYS A 753 24.81 10.26 5.32
CA LYS A 753 23.94 11.27 5.93
C LYS A 753 24.74 12.39 6.58
N TYR A 754 25.86 12.05 7.22
CA TYR A 754 26.77 13.03 7.82
C TYR A 754 27.44 13.91 6.76
N LEU A 755 27.93 13.33 5.66
CA LEU A 755 28.47 14.10 4.53
C LEU A 755 27.41 15.02 3.91
N THR A 756 26.21 14.48 3.65
CA THR A 756 25.09 15.26 3.09
C THR A 756 24.66 16.39 4.04
N LEU A 757 24.76 16.20 5.36
CA LEU A 757 24.50 17.24 6.35
C LEU A 757 25.52 18.38 6.25
N ILE A 758 26.82 18.06 6.12
CA ILE A 758 27.87 19.06 5.86
C ILE A 758 27.57 19.81 4.56
N ASP A 759 27.24 19.09 3.49
CA ASP A 759 26.96 19.69 2.19
C ASP A 759 25.73 20.61 2.23
N THR A 760 24.72 20.25 3.01
CA THR A 760 23.51 21.05 3.19
C THR A 760 23.80 22.36 3.94
N ILE A 761 24.61 22.29 5.01
CA ILE A 761 25.06 23.48 5.74
C ILE A 761 25.89 24.36 4.81
N ALA A 762 26.73 23.74 3.98
CA ALA A 762 27.50 24.45 2.98
C ALA A 762 26.58 25.19 1.98
N LEU A 763 25.60 24.48 1.42
CA LEU A 763 24.65 25.06 0.46
C LEU A 763 23.82 26.20 1.06
N LEU A 764 23.47 26.10 2.34
CA LEU A 764 22.72 27.15 3.04
C LEU A 764 23.52 28.46 3.13
N HIS A 765 24.83 28.41 3.44
CA HIS A 765 25.68 29.61 3.41
C HIS A 765 26.27 29.94 2.02
N GLN A 766 25.64 29.54 0.91
CA GLN A 766 26.18 29.82 -0.45
C GLN A 766 26.39 31.32 -0.74
N TYR A 767 25.65 32.21 -0.08
CA TYR A 767 25.75 33.66 -0.23
C TYR A 767 26.83 34.31 0.67
N GLN A 768 27.52 33.51 1.49
CA GLN A 768 28.60 33.96 2.38
C GLN A 768 29.99 33.58 1.84
N ARG A 769 30.05 32.97 0.65
CA ARG A 769 31.27 32.42 0.07
C ARG A 769 31.32 32.60 -1.44
N PRO A 770 32.52 32.62 -2.04
CA PRO A 770 32.65 32.69 -3.49
C PRO A 770 32.17 31.40 -4.14
N VAL A 771 31.37 31.52 -5.19
CA VAL A 771 31.06 30.41 -6.10
C VAL A 771 32.22 30.26 -7.07
N LYS A 772 32.81 29.07 -7.12
CA LYS A 772 33.90 28.72 -8.03
C LYS A 772 33.35 27.89 -9.19
N SER A 773 33.99 27.98 -10.35
CA SER A 773 33.59 27.21 -11.53
C SER A 773 34.80 26.46 -12.07
N THR A 774 34.60 25.20 -12.45
CA THR A 774 35.63 24.38 -13.12
C THR A 774 35.06 23.75 -14.39
N GLN A 775 35.88 23.64 -15.43
CA GLN A 775 35.51 22.98 -16.68
C GLN A 775 36.24 21.66 -16.82
N HIS A 776 35.49 20.59 -17.09
CA HIS A 776 36.05 19.30 -17.44
C HIS A 776 35.27 18.71 -18.62
N ARG A 777 35.98 18.40 -19.72
CA ARG A 777 35.40 17.80 -20.94
C ARG A 777 34.12 18.54 -21.41
N GLU A 778 34.24 19.86 -21.60
CA GLU A 778 33.17 20.74 -22.11
C GLU A 778 31.94 20.92 -21.21
N ARG A 779 31.96 20.41 -19.97
CA ARG A 779 30.94 20.70 -18.94
C ARG A 779 31.50 21.63 -17.88
N SER A 780 30.78 22.72 -17.60
CA SER A 780 31.07 23.65 -16.50
C SER A 780 30.30 23.23 -15.26
N ILE A 781 31.00 23.14 -14.12
CA ILE A 781 30.39 22.84 -12.81
C ILE A 781 30.68 24.01 -11.89
N ASP A 782 29.61 24.63 -11.39
CA ASP A 782 29.67 25.66 -10.36
C ASP A 782 29.57 24.99 -8.99
N TYR A 783 30.54 25.28 -8.12
CA TYR A 783 30.65 24.67 -6.81
C TYR A 783 31.04 25.67 -5.72
N ILE A 784 30.74 25.29 -4.49
CA ILE A 784 31.14 26.00 -3.27
C ILE A 784 31.98 25.08 -2.39
N GLU A 785 32.88 25.66 -1.60
CA GLU A 785 33.77 24.90 -0.72
C GLU A 785 33.24 24.84 0.71
N VAL A 786 33.33 23.67 1.32
CA VAL A 786 33.02 23.44 2.75
C VAL A 786 34.09 24.10 3.63
N THR A 787 33.64 24.75 4.70
CA THR A 787 34.51 25.36 5.72
C THR A 787 34.60 24.48 6.97
N GLN A 788 35.59 24.76 7.83
CA GLN A 788 35.71 24.06 9.12
C GLN A 788 34.50 24.32 10.03
N ALA A 789 33.95 25.54 10.02
CA ALA A 789 32.75 25.89 10.77
C ALA A 789 31.52 25.07 10.33
N ASP A 790 31.39 24.77 9.02
CA ASP A 790 30.32 23.89 8.52
C ASP A 790 30.45 22.47 9.13
N ILE A 791 31.68 21.96 9.27
CA ILE A 791 31.98 20.65 9.87
C ILE A 791 31.74 20.66 11.38
N GLU A 792 32.13 21.71 12.11
CA GLU A 792 31.84 21.86 13.54
C GLU A 792 30.34 21.83 13.81
N CYS A 793 29.57 22.58 13.01
CA CYS A 793 28.12 22.58 13.08
C CYS A 793 27.54 21.19 12.79
N ALA A 794 28.02 20.53 11.73
CA ALA A 794 27.61 19.16 11.39
C ALA A 794 27.94 18.17 12.51
N ASN A 795 29.11 18.26 13.15
CA ASN A 795 29.51 17.41 14.27
C ASN A 795 28.56 17.56 15.46
N ALA A 796 28.25 18.81 15.84
CA ALA A 796 27.33 19.09 16.94
C ALA A 796 25.94 18.47 16.70
N LEU A 797 25.40 18.62 15.49
CA LEU A 797 24.11 18.06 15.11
C LEU A 797 24.16 16.51 14.99
N ALA A 798 25.24 15.96 14.43
CA ALA A 798 25.43 14.52 14.24
C ALA A 798 25.54 13.77 15.57
N HIS A 799 26.26 14.32 16.55
CA HIS A 799 26.33 13.74 17.89
C HIS A 799 24.93 13.58 18.50
N GLU A 800 24.06 14.59 18.36
CA GLU A 800 22.71 14.54 18.92
C GLU A 800 21.74 13.64 18.15
N VAL A 801 21.78 13.61 16.81
CA VAL A 801 20.80 12.89 15.98
C VAL A 801 21.26 11.46 15.66
N LEU A 802 22.49 11.29 15.17
CA LEU A 802 23.04 9.99 14.82
C LEU A 802 23.48 9.22 16.06
N GLY A 803 24.01 9.91 17.08
CA GLY A 803 24.36 9.29 18.37
C GLY A 803 23.16 8.69 19.11
N ARG A 804 21.94 9.24 18.95
CA ARG A 804 20.70 8.62 19.49
C ARG A 804 20.27 7.38 18.71
N SER A 805 20.59 7.32 17.42
CA SER A 805 20.11 6.30 16.48
C SER A 805 20.97 5.03 16.47
N LEU A 806 22.26 5.17 16.79
CA LEU A 806 23.24 4.07 16.95
C LEU A 806 23.30 3.50 18.36
N ASP A 807 22.69 4.19 19.33
CA ASP A 807 22.58 3.71 20.70
C ASP A 807 21.35 2.81 20.83
N GLU A 808 21.60 1.49 20.87
CA GLU A 808 20.60 0.43 20.94
C GLU A 808 19.85 0.39 22.29
N LEU A 809 20.25 1.20 23.28
CA LEU A 809 19.64 1.20 24.61
C LEU A 809 18.31 1.97 24.61
N PRO A 810 17.20 1.34 25.07
CA PRO A 810 15.94 2.03 25.32
C PRO A 810 16.11 3.23 26.26
N PRO A 811 15.31 4.31 26.12
CA PRO A 811 15.46 5.54 26.92
C PRO A 811 15.46 5.32 28.44
N GLN A 812 14.65 4.38 28.93
CA GLN A 812 14.62 4.01 30.36
C GLN A 812 15.91 3.29 30.80
N THR A 813 16.45 2.40 29.96
CA THR A 813 17.73 1.71 30.22
C THR A 813 18.90 2.68 30.21
N ARG A 814 18.89 3.68 29.31
CA ARG A 814 19.90 4.75 29.27
C ARG A 814 19.85 5.65 30.50
N SER A 815 18.64 5.96 30.97
CA SER A 815 18.44 6.74 32.20
C SER A 815 18.99 5.99 33.41
N LEU A 816 18.79 4.65 33.46
CA LEU A 816 19.41 3.79 34.45
C LEU A 816 20.95 3.78 34.33
N LEU A 817 21.50 3.64 33.13
CA LEU A 817 22.96 3.66 32.91
C LEU A 817 23.58 4.96 33.44
N ARG A 818 22.95 6.12 33.18
CA ARG A 818 23.40 7.41 33.73
C ARG A 818 23.36 7.43 35.25
N ALA A 819 22.26 6.95 35.84
CA ALA A 819 22.12 6.89 37.30
C ALA A 819 23.15 5.94 37.93
N LEU A 820 23.45 4.82 37.26
CA LEU A 820 24.52 3.89 37.66
C LEU A 820 25.90 4.52 37.53
N CYS A 821 26.18 5.31 36.48
CA CYS A 821 27.45 6.04 36.36
C CYS A 821 27.64 7.00 37.54
N GLN A 822 26.63 7.82 37.86
CA GLN A 822 26.67 8.75 39.00
C GLN A 822 26.87 8.02 40.34
N MET A 823 26.17 6.89 40.54
CA MET A 823 26.35 6.06 41.73
C MET A 823 27.76 5.48 41.81
N VAL A 824 28.31 4.99 40.70
CA VAL A 824 29.66 4.43 40.63
C VAL A 824 30.72 5.50 40.85
N ASP A 825 30.54 6.71 40.32
CA ASP A 825 31.44 7.84 40.55
C ASP A 825 31.45 8.26 42.03
N ALA A 826 30.28 8.27 42.68
CA ALA A 826 30.17 8.52 44.13
C ALA A 826 30.88 7.42 44.95
N LEU A 827 30.65 6.15 44.61
CA LEU A 827 31.29 5.01 45.28
C LEU A 827 32.80 4.96 45.04
N ALA A 828 33.28 5.34 43.85
CA ALA A 828 34.70 5.46 43.53
C ALA A 828 35.37 6.52 44.42
N GLY A 829 34.71 7.68 44.59
CA GLY A 829 35.16 8.75 45.48
C GLY A 829 35.20 8.34 46.95
N GLU A 830 34.18 7.62 47.43
CA GLU A 830 34.12 7.12 48.81
C GLU A 830 35.16 6.03 49.11
N GLN A 831 35.44 5.15 48.13
CA GLN A 831 36.35 4.01 48.29
C GLN A 831 37.80 4.32 47.88
N ALA A 832 38.06 5.51 47.32
CA ALA A 832 39.35 5.93 46.78
C ALA A 832 39.96 4.91 45.76
N VAL A 833 39.10 4.33 44.91
CA VAL A 833 39.49 3.38 43.85
C VAL A 833 39.14 3.94 42.47
N ALA A 834 39.80 3.45 41.42
CA ALA A 834 39.47 3.83 40.06
C ALA A 834 38.04 3.41 39.71
N ARG A 835 37.36 4.19 38.85
CA ARG A 835 35.98 3.94 38.41
C ARG A 835 35.78 2.52 37.85
N SER A 836 36.79 2.00 37.15
CA SER A 836 36.84 0.64 36.58
C SER A 836 36.88 -0.47 37.64
N ASP A 837 37.29 -0.16 38.86
CA ASP A 837 37.51 -1.11 39.96
C ASP A 837 36.35 -1.13 40.97
N VAL A 838 35.40 -0.21 40.84
CA VAL A 838 34.18 -0.21 41.65
C VAL A 838 33.34 -1.43 41.31
N ARG A 839 32.91 -2.13 42.36
CA ARG A 839 32.06 -3.32 42.27
C ARG A 839 30.80 -3.08 43.09
N PHE A 840 29.63 -3.25 42.49
CA PHE A 840 28.34 -3.05 43.16
C PHE A 840 27.40 -4.24 42.97
N THR A 841 26.54 -4.48 43.94
CA THR A 841 25.51 -5.53 43.86
C THR A 841 24.18 -4.96 43.39
N ARG A 842 23.30 -5.81 42.85
CA ARG A 842 21.92 -5.39 42.49
C ARG A 842 21.18 -4.77 43.69
N ARG A 843 21.45 -5.26 44.90
CA ARG A 843 20.86 -4.71 46.13
C ARG A 843 21.31 -3.27 46.38
N GLN A 844 22.61 -2.99 46.23
CA GLN A 844 23.15 -1.64 46.38
C GLN A 844 22.60 -0.68 45.31
N ALA A 845 22.54 -1.12 44.05
CA ALA A 845 21.92 -0.33 42.98
C ALA A 845 20.43 -0.05 43.23
N ARG A 846 19.70 -1.00 43.83
CA ARG A 846 18.29 -0.83 44.20
C ARG A 846 18.11 0.18 45.34
N GLU A 847 18.97 0.12 46.35
CA GLU A 847 18.94 1.01 47.51
C GLU A 847 19.35 2.44 47.14
N ALA A 848 20.33 2.61 46.24
CA ALA A 848 20.80 3.92 45.80
C ALA A 848 19.88 4.61 44.78
N LEU A 849 19.22 3.85 43.91
CA LEU A 849 18.43 4.40 42.79
C LEU A 849 16.92 4.39 43.05
N GLU A 850 16.45 3.79 44.14
CA GLU A 850 15.02 3.65 44.51
C GLU A 850 14.14 3.00 43.42
N ILE A 851 14.71 2.12 42.59
CA ILE A 851 14.01 1.41 41.51
C ILE A 851 13.51 0.05 42.00
N GLY A 852 12.32 -0.40 41.58
CA GLY A 852 11.80 -1.72 41.91
C GLY A 852 12.68 -2.88 41.39
N ASP A 853 12.82 -3.97 42.16
CA ASP A 853 13.77 -5.08 41.84
C ASP A 853 13.52 -5.71 40.47
N THR A 854 12.26 -5.87 40.06
CA THR A 854 11.91 -6.43 38.74
C THR A 854 12.35 -5.52 37.59
N GLN A 855 12.19 -4.20 37.73
CA GLN A 855 12.60 -3.23 36.71
C GLN A 855 14.12 -3.13 36.65
N LEU A 856 14.77 -3.01 37.81
CA LEU A 856 16.22 -2.95 37.89
C LEU A 856 16.88 -4.20 37.30
N ARG A 857 16.34 -5.39 37.58
CA ARG A 857 16.85 -6.65 37.01
C ARG A 857 16.76 -6.66 35.48
N LEU A 858 15.61 -6.30 34.91
CA LEU A 858 15.39 -6.33 33.46
C LEU A 858 16.30 -5.35 32.72
N HIS A 859 16.52 -4.16 33.28
CA HIS A 859 17.42 -3.17 32.68
C HIS A 859 18.90 -3.50 32.91
N LEU A 860 19.29 -4.04 34.07
CA LEU A 860 20.65 -4.53 34.30
C LEU A 860 21.00 -5.72 33.40
N GLU A 861 20.08 -6.66 33.20
CA GLU A 861 20.28 -7.79 32.26
C GLU A 861 20.58 -7.28 30.84
N ARG A 862 19.85 -6.26 30.37
CA ARG A 862 20.13 -5.61 29.09
C ARG A 862 21.47 -4.87 29.06
N LEU A 863 21.81 -4.13 30.11
CA LEU A 863 23.11 -3.45 30.19
C LEU A 863 24.28 -4.44 30.20
N VAL A 864 24.07 -5.65 30.73
CA VAL A 864 25.02 -6.76 30.67
C VAL A 864 25.09 -7.37 29.28
N GLU A 865 23.94 -7.59 28.63
CA GLU A 865 23.85 -8.09 27.26
C GLU A 865 24.56 -7.17 26.25
N PHE A 866 24.47 -5.85 26.45
CA PHE A 866 25.13 -4.84 25.63
C PHE A 866 26.53 -4.44 26.15
N GLU A 867 27.09 -5.20 27.10
CA GLU A 867 28.45 -5.01 27.63
C GLU A 867 28.76 -3.64 28.27
N TYR A 868 27.73 -2.82 28.57
CA TYR A 868 27.91 -1.56 29.34
C TYR A 868 28.19 -1.82 30.83
N VAL A 869 27.76 -2.98 31.34
CA VAL A 869 27.97 -3.45 32.71
C VAL A 869 28.41 -4.91 32.63
N ILE A 870 29.44 -5.33 33.35
CA ILE A 870 29.87 -6.73 33.37
C ILE A 870 29.39 -7.39 34.67
N GLY A 871 28.72 -8.54 34.56
CA GLY A 871 28.30 -9.33 35.72
C GLY A 871 29.31 -10.42 36.07
N ARG A 872 29.91 -10.37 37.27
CA ARG A 872 30.82 -11.39 37.79
C ARG A 872 30.21 -12.14 38.97
N ARG A 873 30.52 -13.43 39.07
CA ARG A 873 30.23 -14.23 40.27
C ARG A 873 31.51 -14.37 41.10
N ASN A 874 31.46 -13.98 42.36
CA ASN A 874 32.57 -14.16 43.28
C ASN A 874 32.67 -15.62 43.76
N GLY A 875 33.23 -16.49 42.93
CA GLY A 875 33.49 -17.91 43.25
C GLY A 875 32.27 -18.84 43.12
N PRO A 876 32.46 -20.16 43.35
CA PRO A 876 31.38 -21.15 43.26
C PRO A 876 30.32 -20.89 44.34
N GLY A 877 29.13 -20.43 43.92
CA GLY A 877 28.02 -20.05 44.82
C GLY A 877 28.01 -18.59 45.30
N GLY A 878 28.92 -17.75 44.79
CA GLY A 878 29.01 -16.34 45.17
C GLY A 878 27.85 -15.45 44.68
N LYS A 879 27.64 -14.34 45.39
CA LYS A 879 26.69 -13.28 44.99
C LYS A 879 27.10 -12.71 43.63
N LEU A 880 26.12 -12.38 42.78
CA LEU A 880 26.33 -11.71 41.50
C LEU A 880 26.68 -10.23 41.77
N VAL A 881 27.86 -9.82 41.32
CA VAL A 881 28.41 -8.47 41.47
C VAL A 881 28.60 -7.88 40.07
N TYR A 882 28.39 -6.58 39.94
CA TYR A 882 28.45 -5.86 38.68
C TYR A 882 29.60 -4.85 38.70
N GLU A 883 30.22 -4.65 37.55
CA GLU A 883 31.22 -3.62 37.27
C GLU A 883 30.79 -2.79 36.06
N LEU A 884 31.10 -1.49 36.05
CA LEU A 884 30.79 -0.61 34.92
C LEU A 884 31.91 -0.70 33.89
N ALA A 885 31.58 -1.06 32.65
CA ALA A 885 32.52 -1.12 31.53
C ALA A 885 32.39 0.07 30.56
N TYR A 886 31.44 0.97 30.84
CA TYR A 886 31.17 2.16 30.04
C TYR A 886 32.02 3.36 30.46
N ASP A 887 32.90 3.81 29.56
CA ASP A 887 33.62 5.08 29.71
C ASP A 887 32.75 6.25 29.28
N ALA A 888 32.26 7.02 30.25
CA ALA A 888 31.54 8.27 30.01
C ALA A 888 32.53 9.39 29.63
N GLY A 889 33.15 9.30 28.46
CA GLY A 889 34.09 10.28 27.93
C GLY A 889 33.45 11.55 27.33
N GLY A 890 32.19 11.85 27.62
CA GLY A 890 31.48 13.01 27.07
C GLY A 890 30.77 13.82 28.15
N GLU A 891 31.05 15.12 28.20
CA GLU A 891 30.44 16.06 29.15
C GLU A 891 28.90 15.98 29.12
N GLY A 892 28.30 15.72 30.29
CA GLY A 892 26.88 16.04 30.55
C GLY A 892 25.83 15.09 29.98
N GLY A 893 26.19 13.87 29.56
CA GLY A 893 25.19 12.86 29.18
C GLY A 893 24.39 13.20 27.92
N ARG A 894 24.87 14.13 27.07
CA ARG A 894 24.35 14.32 25.72
C ARG A 894 24.64 13.08 24.86
N PRO A 895 23.76 12.72 23.91
CA PRO A 895 24.08 11.69 22.94
C PRO A 895 25.36 12.07 22.22
N HIS A 896 26.31 11.15 22.14
CA HIS A 896 27.62 11.39 21.55
C HIS A 896 27.92 10.26 20.57
N LEU A 897 28.40 10.64 19.39
CA LEU A 897 28.84 9.71 18.36
C LEU A 897 30.37 9.64 18.44
N PRO A 898 30.96 8.56 18.98
CA PRO A 898 32.42 8.45 19.03
C PRO A 898 33.00 8.41 17.61
N GLY A 899 34.27 8.80 17.45
CA GLY A 899 35.00 8.64 16.18
C GLY A 899 34.80 9.73 15.12
N LEU A 900 34.09 10.82 15.42
CA LEU A 900 34.15 12.03 14.58
C LEU A 900 35.45 12.79 14.84
N ILE A 901 36.01 13.42 13.79
CA ILE A 901 37.28 14.14 13.89
C ILE A 901 37.10 15.43 14.69
N ASP A 902 38.06 15.70 15.57
CA ASP A 902 38.17 17.01 16.22
C ASP A 902 38.60 18.04 15.19
N VAL A 903 37.81 19.11 15.02
CA VAL A 903 38.07 20.14 14.02
C VAL A 903 39.40 20.86 14.27
N GLY A 904 39.88 20.91 15.52
CA GLY A 904 41.23 21.40 15.83
C GLY A 904 42.35 20.60 15.12
N GLN A 905 42.11 19.32 14.81
CA GLN A 905 43.07 18.46 14.09
C GLN A 905 43.03 18.67 12.57
N LEU A 906 41.95 19.26 12.02
CA LEU A 906 41.85 19.60 10.60
C LEU A 906 42.74 20.80 10.22
N ALA A 907 43.08 21.66 11.18
CA ALA A 907 43.92 22.84 10.98
C ALA A 907 45.43 22.52 10.83
N GLY A 908 45.89 21.35 11.27
CA GLY A 908 47.32 21.06 11.48
C GLY A 908 48.14 20.56 10.27
N LYS A 909 47.52 20.25 9.13
CA LYS A 909 48.24 19.77 7.93
C LYS A 909 47.62 20.35 6.66
N SER A 910 48.23 21.40 6.12
CA SER A 910 47.85 22.01 4.84
C SER A 910 48.15 21.07 3.67
N VAL A 911 47.31 21.13 2.65
CA VAL A 911 47.27 20.33 1.40
C VAL A 911 48.42 20.68 0.44
N ALA A 912 49.66 20.68 0.93
CA ALA A 912 50.85 20.85 0.11
C ALA A 912 51.84 19.76 0.50
N ASP A 913 51.70 18.60 -0.13
CA ASP A 913 52.80 17.77 -0.64
C ASP A 913 52.22 16.48 -1.22
N GLY A 914 51.82 16.58 -2.50
CA GLY A 914 51.70 15.42 -3.37
C GLY A 914 53.10 14.88 -3.67
N ALA A 915 53.65 14.09 -2.76
CA ALA A 915 54.81 13.27 -3.00
C ALA A 915 54.57 11.91 -2.35
N THR A 916 54.26 10.93 -3.20
CA THR A 916 54.33 9.50 -2.88
C THR A 916 55.73 9.19 -2.33
N THR A 917 55.84 9.07 -1.01
CA THR A 917 57.04 8.47 -0.39
C THR A 917 56.80 6.99 -0.17
N ASP A 918 57.63 6.23 -0.89
CA ASP A 918 57.64 4.80 -1.17
C ASP A 918 58.04 3.92 0.03
N ASN A 919 57.59 4.22 1.25
CA ASN A 919 58.00 3.48 2.45
C ASN A 919 56.89 3.34 3.49
N SER A 920 56.01 2.35 3.29
CA SER A 920 55.44 1.60 4.42
C SER A 920 54.97 0.23 3.93
N ARG A 921 55.93 -0.68 3.77
CA ARG A 921 55.67 -2.12 3.71
C ARG A 921 55.03 -2.56 5.03
N GLY A 922 54.03 -3.43 4.92
CA GLY A 922 53.26 -3.94 6.05
C GLY A 922 54.12 -4.52 7.16
N GLN A 923 53.82 -4.08 8.37
CA GLN A 923 54.08 -4.81 9.61
C GLN A 923 52.74 -4.95 10.31
N ILE A 924 52.09 -6.10 10.11
CA ILE A 924 51.12 -6.62 11.05
C ILE A 924 51.71 -7.95 11.50
N ASP A 925 52.42 -7.90 12.62
CA ASP A 925 52.76 -9.07 13.41
C ASP A 925 52.08 -8.94 14.78
N GLU A 926 51.34 -10.00 15.12
CA GLU A 926 51.05 -10.45 16.48
C GLU A 926 50.14 -9.59 17.37
N VAL A 927 48.81 -9.82 17.30
CA VAL A 927 48.03 -10.24 18.49
C VAL A 927 46.92 -11.20 18.04
N ALA A 928 47.05 -12.46 18.45
CA ALA A 928 46.05 -13.50 18.23
C ALA A 928 44.81 -13.24 19.09
N GLY A 929 43.63 -13.38 18.48
CA GLY A 929 42.34 -13.25 19.16
C GLY A 929 42.16 -14.29 20.26
N HIS A 930 42.06 -13.84 21.50
CA HIS A 930 41.49 -14.61 22.60
C HIS A 930 39.97 -14.46 22.55
N LEU A 931 39.25 -15.57 22.35
CA LEU A 931 37.91 -15.85 22.90
C LEU A 931 37.43 -17.22 22.36
N ARG A 932 37.89 -18.31 23.01
CA ARG A 932 37.14 -19.57 23.09
C ARG A 932 36.56 -19.67 24.50
N ALA A 933 35.28 -20.02 24.57
CA ALA A 933 34.56 -20.25 25.81
C ALA A 933 35.04 -21.53 26.51
N ASP A 934 35.38 -21.43 27.79
CA ASP A 934 35.62 -22.57 28.67
C ASP A 934 34.56 -22.61 29.77
N SER A 935 33.56 -23.48 29.57
CA SER A 935 32.84 -24.12 30.68
C SER A 935 32.25 -25.46 30.21
N GLY A 936 33.08 -26.50 30.21
CA GLY A 936 32.66 -27.89 30.25
C GLY A 936 33.27 -28.54 31.48
N PRO A 937 32.52 -29.29 32.31
CA PRO A 937 33.08 -29.95 33.47
C PRO A 937 33.91 -31.18 33.03
N VAL A 938 34.78 -31.63 33.92
CA VAL A 938 35.58 -32.87 33.87
C VAL A 938 37.03 -32.68 33.41
N SER A 939 37.87 -32.66 34.45
CA SER A 939 39.33 -32.69 34.48
C SER A 939 39.91 -34.03 34.03
N GLY A 940 40.95 -33.99 33.18
CA GLY A 940 41.83 -35.12 32.86
C GLY A 940 43.27 -34.62 32.72
N GLY A 941 44.14 -35.02 33.64
CA GLY A 941 45.51 -34.52 33.75
C GLY A 941 46.53 -35.21 32.84
N SER A 942 47.46 -34.39 32.34
CA SER A 942 48.92 -34.58 32.40
C SER A 942 49.61 -35.74 31.62
N ARG A 943 50.39 -35.28 30.63
CA ARG A 943 51.83 -35.55 30.33
C ARG A 943 52.26 -36.72 29.42
N GLY A 944 53.25 -36.38 28.59
CA GLY A 944 54.27 -37.26 28.01
C GLY A 944 54.07 -37.45 26.50
N ALA A 945 54.60 -36.59 25.63
CA ALA A 945 55.98 -36.53 25.12
C ALA A 945 56.22 -37.42 23.88
N GLU A 946 56.97 -36.83 22.94
CA GLU A 946 57.70 -37.43 21.81
C GLU A 946 56.95 -37.73 20.50
N SER A 947 57.23 -36.90 19.49
CA SER A 947 57.37 -37.34 18.09
C SER A 947 58.72 -38.04 17.93
N PRO A 948 58.89 -38.97 16.97
CA PRO A 948 59.50 -38.52 15.70
C PRO A 948 59.09 -39.27 14.40
N VAL A 949 59.18 -38.53 13.27
CA VAL A 949 59.82 -38.90 11.98
C VAL A 949 59.17 -39.98 11.05
N VAL A 950 58.47 -39.51 9.99
CA VAL A 950 58.75 -39.56 8.50
C VAL A 950 59.69 -40.69 7.96
N PRO A 951 59.71 -41.20 6.68
CA PRO A 951 58.97 -40.91 5.41
C PRO A 951 58.51 -42.13 4.54
N GLY A 952 57.75 -41.85 3.47
CA GLY A 952 57.92 -42.46 2.12
C GLY A 952 57.35 -43.87 1.87
N VAL A 953 57.06 -44.39 0.67
CA VAL A 953 57.13 -43.99 -0.76
C VAL A 953 56.24 -45.02 -1.52
N ALA A 954 55.57 -44.56 -2.58
CA ALA A 954 55.10 -45.22 -3.81
C ALA A 954 54.58 -46.69 -3.87
N GLY A 955 53.55 -46.87 -4.71
CA GLY A 955 53.72 -47.77 -5.86
C GLY A 955 52.78 -48.96 -6.03
N HIS A 956 51.81 -48.78 -6.93
CA HIS A 956 51.41 -49.72 -7.98
C HIS A 956 50.67 -51.06 -7.72
N THR A 957 49.46 -51.09 -8.30
CA THR A 957 48.95 -52.07 -9.29
C THR A 957 48.15 -53.32 -8.89
N ARG A 958 46.99 -53.40 -9.58
CA ARG A 958 46.27 -54.56 -10.16
C ARG A 958 45.26 -55.36 -9.31
N ARG A 959 43.98 -55.10 -9.68
CA ARG A 959 42.91 -56.04 -10.08
C ARG A 959 42.88 -57.44 -9.43
N ALA A 960 41.78 -57.73 -8.72
CA ALA A 960 40.80 -58.74 -9.15
C ALA A 960 39.53 -58.73 -8.27
N ALA A 961 38.39 -58.70 -8.96
CA ALA A 961 37.04 -59.19 -8.65
C ALA A 961 36.66 -59.60 -7.21
N THR A 962 35.63 -58.96 -6.65
CA THR A 962 34.29 -59.58 -6.43
C THR A 962 33.32 -58.57 -5.78
N LYS A 963 32.02 -58.68 -6.15
CA LYS A 963 30.82 -57.95 -5.67
C LYS A 963 30.46 -56.65 -6.41
N THR A 964 29.85 -56.81 -7.58
CA THR A 964 28.93 -55.84 -8.18
C THR A 964 27.51 -56.12 -7.69
N HIS A 965 26.88 -55.13 -7.03
CA HIS A 965 25.46 -54.80 -7.22
C HIS A 965 25.21 -53.34 -6.80
N VAL A 966 24.58 -52.63 -7.74
CA VAL A 966 24.04 -51.27 -7.71
C VAL A 966 22.93 -51.15 -6.64
N PRO A 967 22.79 -50.05 -5.88
CA PRO A 967 21.54 -49.72 -5.23
C PRO A 967 20.64 -48.94 -6.21
N ALA A 968 19.44 -49.48 -6.42
CA ALA A 968 18.46 -49.11 -7.42
C ALA A 968 17.69 -47.81 -7.13
N GLU A 969 17.20 -47.20 -8.21
CA GLU A 969 16.01 -46.35 -8.26
C GLU A 969 14.73 -47.16 -7.94
N ASN A 970 13.71 -46.49 -7.41
CA ASN A 970 12.26 -46.73 -7.54
C ASN A 970 11.58 -45.55 -6.81
N GLY A 971 10.57 -44.83 -7.26
CA GLY A 971 9.46 -45.09 -8.19
C GLY A 971 8.18 -44.53 -7.53
N ALA A 972 7.34 -43.81 -8.27
CA ALA A 972 6.09 -43.13 -7.86
C ALA A 972 5.05 -44.05 -7.14
N VAL A 973 4.01 -43.59 -6.44
CA VAL A 973 2.71 -43.08 -6.96
C VAL A 973 1.76 -42.67 -5.78
N LEU A 974 0.80 -41.78 -6.08
CA LEU A 974 -0.38 -41.27 -5.35
C LEU A 974 -1.40 -42.31 -4.82
N SER A 975 -2.30 -41.85 -3.91
CA SER A 975 -3.78 -41.98 -3.93
C SER A 975 -4.50 -42.50 -2.65
N TYR A 976 -5.73 -42.00 -2.49
CA TYR A 976 -6.76 -42.17 -1.44
C TYR A 976 -7.11 -43.64 -1.09
N PRO A 977 -7.68 -43.91 0.12
CA PRO A 977 -8.29 -45.20 0.41
C PRO A 977 -9.83 -45.15 0.22
N HIS A 978 -10.36 -46.04 -0.64
CA HIS A 978 -11.72 -46.58 -0.53
C HIS A 978 -11.64 -48.07 -0.13
N PRO A 979 -12.63 -48.60 0.62
CA PRO A 979 -12.56 -49.94 1.19
C PRO A 979 -13.05 -51.01 0.19
N PRO A 980 -12.66 -52.29 0.37
CA PRO A 980 -12.99 -53.33 -0.58
C PRO A 980 -14.36 -53.97 -0.31
N LEU A 981 -15.10 -54.22 -1.38
CA LEU A 981 -16.25 -55.13 -1.44
C LEU A 981 -15.77 -56.48 -1.97
N THR A 982 -16.11 -57.56 -1.25
CA THR A 982 -16.17 -58.92 -1.83
C THR A 982 -17.47 -59.60 -1.38
N ALA A 983 -18.36 -59.74 -2.38
CA ALA A 983 -19.26 -60.85 -2.71
C ALA A 983 -19.76 -61.81 -1.61
N LEU A 984 -21.09 -61.90 -1.47
CA LEU A 984 -21.94 -63.09 -1.71
C LEU A 984 -23.26 -63.00 -0.90
N VAL A 985 -24.35 -63.34 -1.59
CA VAL A 985 -25.77 -63.46 -1.19
C VAL A 985 -26.60 -62.18 -1.20
#